data_AF-A0A5J5IUI8-F1
#
_entry.id   AF-A0A5J5IUI8-F1
#
_cell.length_a   1.000
_cell.length_b   1.000
_cell.length_c   1.000
_cell.angle_alpha   90.00
_cell.angle_beta   90.00
_cell.angle_gamma   90.00
#
_symmetry.space_group_name_H-M   'P 1'
#
loop_
_entity.id
_entity.type
_entity.pdbx_description
1 polymer ?
#
loop_
_entity_poly.entity_id
_entity_poly.type
_entity_poly.pdbx_seq_one_letter_code
_entity_poly.pdbx_strand_id
1 'polypeptide(L)'
;MHRTSRTARGTLATLAAASLAVSTLALGASAANAAPTEPGADPVAAGITVPKVDGLGADFIGGVDVSSVLSLEESGVVFRDETGQPGDLFEILADAGVTDVRIRVWNDPFDAAGNGYGGGDVDVDRAVEIGSRATAAGLGVLVDFHYSDFWADPAKQHEPKAWAGLDIDQRAAALYDFTADALADFAAASVDVEMVQVGNETNNGVAGVTSWDDRAKLFSAGSAAVRASAPEALVALHFTNPETVGRYASIAQELEARDVDYDVFASSYYPFWHGSTANLTAVLSQIADDYDKKVIVAETSWAYTLDDGDGHGNVIDLPAEATQYPVSVQGQAWALRDVMAAVAAVGDAGLGVYYWEPAWLPVGPPDRLDQNKLLWEAHGSGWASSFAGEYDPEDAGEYFGGSAWDNQALFGFDGTPLESLRTFSYVRTGAVAPLQMIGVEQVSVSIEDGEALTLPETVAVSYNDRSTRDEAVVWTPDAGPIAGPGTYTFTGAVAGGFETAATVTVRERNYLVNGGFEDADRSMWRLTGTGATLGGAENPRTGTRSTNFWLATDYAFSLEQTVTGLPAGTYRASASVQGDNEQAGDSIRITVSRGGGAASDDRPAPRAVATSPAEASAAFELNGYRAWSSPSTDAIEVGANGTATVRIDASLSALAWGSIDDVTLVRVTAAADTAELAAAVARADGLDRDAFSSASLRDVDTAVVQARSVLAALVPTQSATDGALSALTAALDALVAVTPDPGTGTPGTGSGTGTGTTGAPAGTPAGTGGSSAAAGSLPATGGTAPWAPLGLGALLLAAGGLVLAVRRRAVRG
;
A
#
# COMPACT_ATOMS: atom_id res chain seq x y z
N MET A 1 -20.92 -60.80 32.37
CA MET A 1 -22.28 -61.18 32.78
C MET A 1 -22.68 -60.33 33.99
N HIS A 2 -23.83 -59.63 33.86
CA HIS A 2 -24.71 -58.99 34.85
C HIS A 2 -24.14 -58.23 36.07
N ARG A 3 -24.34 -56.90 36.16
CA ARG A 3 -25.58 -56.16 36.59
C ARG A 3 -25.82 -56.34 38.10
N THR A 4 -26.18 -55.35 38.95
CA THR A 4 -26.99 -54.12 38.85
C THR A 4 -26.98 -53.48 40.26
N SER A 5 -26.93 -52.14 40.45
CA SER A 5 -28.07 -51.21 40.72
C SER A 5 -28.92 -51.58 41.97
N ARG A 6 -29.38 -50.71 42.88
CA ARG A 6 -30.14 -49.44 42.73
C ARG A 6 -30.61 -48.93 44.12
N THR A 7 -31.04 -47.66 44.18
CA THR A 7 -32.18 -47.07 44.99
C THR A 7 -32.02 -46.87 46.52
N ALA A 8 -32.62 -45.89 47.23
CA ALA A 8 -33.52 -44.76 46.92
C ALA A 8 -33.82 -43.86 48.18
N ARG A 9 -34.17 -42.59 47.91
CA ARG A 9 -35.30 -41.74 48.43
C ARG A 9 -35.50 -41.35 49.92
N GLY A 10 -35.77 -40.03 50.09
CA GLY A 10 -36.94 -39.47 50.83
C GLY A 10 -36.60 -38.38 51.89
N THR A 11 -36.84 -37.07 51.68
CA THR A 11 -38.03 -36.21 52.06
C THR A 11 -38.40 -36.22 53.56
N LEU A 12 -38.73 -35.15 54.32
CA LEU A 12 -39.33 -33.80 54.10
C LEU A 12 -39.20 -32.93 55.40
N ALA A 13 -39.10 -31.60 55.24
CA ALA A 13 -39.62 -30.40 55.98
C ALA A 13 -39.84 -30.38 57.53
N THR A 14 -39.72 -29.28 58.31
CA THR A 14 -40.30 -27.90 58.16
C THR A 14 -39.76 -26.89 59.22
N LEU A 15 -39.66 -25.59 58.81
CA LEU A 15 -39.95 -24.29 59.50
C LEU A 15 -39.17 -23.82 60.77
N ALA A 16 -38.46 -22.68 60.70
CA ALA A 16 -38.99 -21.30 60.92
C ALA A 16 -37.91 -20.21 61.23
N ALA A 17 -38.18 -19.01 60.71
CA ALA A 17 -37.82 -17.65 61.18
C ALA A 17 -36.46 -17.01 60.84
N ALA A 18 -36.57 -15.77 60.34
CA ALA A 18 -35.59 -14.92 59.69
C ALA A 18 -34.76 -14.05 60.64
N SER A 19 -33.58 -13.59 60.18
CA SER A 19 -33.07 -12.21 60.33
C SER A 19 -31.80 -11.98 59.49
N LEU A 20 -31.71 -10.81 58.87
CA LEU A 20 -30.69 -10.28 57.95
C LEU A 20 -29.23 -10.38 58.42
N ALA A 21 -28.32 -10.71 57.49
CA ALA A 21 -27.06 -9.99 57.26
C ALA A 21 -26.50 -10.35 55.87
N VAL A 22 -26.36 -9.33 55.00
CA VAL A 22 -25.66 -9.44 53.71
C VAL A 22 -24.16 -9.44 53.99
N SER A 23 -23.46 -10.47 53.55
CA SER A 23 -22.00 -10.47 53.41
C SER A 23 -21.64 -11.38 52.23
N THR A 24 -20.91 -10.78 51.30
CA THR A 24 -20.46 -11.29 50.00
C THR A 24 -19.68 -12.60 50.11
N LEU A 25 -20.06 -13.58 49.29
CA LEU A 25 -19.36 -14.86 49.13
C LEU A 25 -17.99 -14.63 48.47
N ALA A 26 -16.94 -15.02 49.17
CA ALA A 26 -15.68 -15.44 48.58
C ALA A 26 -15.83 -16.88 48.07
N LEU A 27 -15.52 -17.11 46.79
CA LEU A 27 -15.27 -18.44 46.24
C LEU A 27 -13.78 -18.50 45.89
N GLY A 28 -13.05 -19.30 46.66
CA GLY A 28 -11.63 -19.55 46.48
C GLY A 28 -11.38 -20.35 45.20
N ALA A 29 -10.46 -19.85 44.38
CA ALA A 29 -9.82 -20.60 43.31
C ALA A 29 -8.65 -21.39 43.90
N SER A 30 -8.66 -22.70 43.66
CA SER A 30 -7.57 -23.62 43.99
C SER A 30 -6.33 -23.27 43.16
N ALA A 31 -5.21 -23.00 43.84
CA ALA A 31 -3.91 -22.82 43.21
C ALA A 31 -3.45 -24.14 42.57
N ALA A 32 -3.35 -24.17 41.25
CA ALA A 32 -2.48 -25.09 40.54
C ALA A 32 -1.07 -24.50 40.57
N ASN A 33 -0.09 -25.27 41.04
CA ASN A 33 1.32 -24.89 41.02
C ASN A 33 1.78 -24.68 39.57
N ALA A 34 1.84 -23.42 39.13
CA ALA A 34 2.69 -23.04 38.01
C ALA A 34 4.16 -23.16 38.47
N ALA A 35 4.98 -23.80 37.65
CA ALA A 35 6.43 -23.76 37.79
C ALA A 35 6.90 -22.29 37.73
N PRO A 36 7.96 -21.91 38.45
CA PRO A 36 8.48 -20.55 38.38
C PRO A 36 9.02 -20.31 36.96
N THR A 37 8.40 -19.37 36.23
CA THR A 37 8.99 -18.74 35.06
C THR A 37 10.30 -18.10 35.49
N GLU A 38 11.40 -18.39 34.80
CA GLU A 38 12.66 -17.67 35.03
C GLU A 38 12.41 -16.16 34.95
N PRO A 39 13.02 -15.36 35.84
CA PRO A 39 12.91 -13.91 35.76
C PRO A 39 13.56 -13.45 34.46
N GLY A 40 12.74 -13.08 33.47
CA GLY A 40 13.22 -12.49 32.23
C GLY A 40 14.04 -11.23 32.57
N ALA A 41 15.22 -11.12 31.99
CA ALA A 41 16.03 -9.91 32.09
C ALA A 41 15.19 -8.69 31.70
N ASP A 42 15.34 -7.59 32.45
CA ASP A 42 14.71 -6.32 32.10
C ASP A 42 15.11 -5.91 30.67
N PRO A 43 14.22 -5.26 29.88
CA PRO A 43 14.56 -4.79 28.55
C PRO A 43 15.83 -3.92 28.55
N VAL A 44 16.66 -4.08 27.52
CA VAL A 44 17.90 -3.30 27.40
C VAL A 44 17.62 -1.88 26.94
N ALA A 45 18.41 -0.91 27.39
CA ALA A 45 18.35 0.45 26.86
C ALA A 45 18.96 0.50 25.45
N ALA A 46 18.30 1.17 24.52
CA ALA A 46 18.66 1.22 23.10
C ALA A 46 18.23 2.56 22.46
N GLY A 47 18.62 2.81 21.21
CA GLY A 47 18.11 3.90 20.37
C GLY A 47 16.82 3.57 19.63
N ILE A 48 16.46 2.27 19.56
CA ILE A 48 15.15 1.78 19.07
C ILE A 48 14.43 0.94 20.13
N THR A 49 13.10 0.87 20.05
CA THR A 49 12.27 0.02 20.91
C THR A 49 11.85 -1.23 20.16
N VAL A 50 12.21 -2.39 20.69
CA VAL A 50 11.84 -3.70 20.14
C VAL A 50 11.22 -4.51 21.27
N PRO A 51 9.90 -4.77 21.23
CA PRO A 51 9.27 -5.64 22.22
C PRO A 51 9.83 -7.05 22.11
N LYS A 52 10.13 -7.66 23.25
CA LYS A 52 10.47 -9.08 23.33
C LYS A 52 9.42 -9.93 22.61
N VAL A 53 9.86 -11.01 21.97
CA VAL A 53 8.99 -12.05 21.44
C VAL A 53 8.88 -13.14 22.50
N ASP A 54 7.69 -13.25 23.11
CA ASP A 54 7.43 -14.26 24.12
C ASP A 54 7.36 -15.66 23.49
N GLY A 55 7.97 -16.65 24.14
CA GLY A 55 7.98 -18.02 23.65
C GLY A 55 8.94 -18.29 22.48
N LEU A 56 9.82 -17.33 22.13
CA LEU A 56 10.84 -17.56 21.11
C LEU A 56 11.81 -18.66 21.55
N GLY A 57 11.92 -19.72 20.74
CA GLY A 57 12.82 -20.85 20.99
C GLY A 57 14.28 -20.41 21.14
N ALA A 58 15.04 -21.12 21.98
CA ALA A 58 16.48 -20.85 22.14
C ALA A 58 17.25 -21.09 20.84
N ASP A 59 16.78 -22.05 20.06
CA ASP A 59 17.24 -22.50 18.75
C ASP A 59 16.47 -21.86 17.57
N PHE A 60 15.65 -20.83 17.82
CA PHE A 60 14.97 -20.12 16.74
C PHE A 60 15.98 -19.43 15.81
N ILE A 61 15.87 -19.73 14.52
CA ILE A 61 16.76 -19.22 13.47
C ILE A 61 16.46 -17.75 13.20
N GLY A 62 17.48 -16.91 13.39
CA GLY A 62 17.50 -15.51 12.97
C GLY A 62 18.56 -15.34 11.88
N GLY A 63 18.21 -15.76 10.66
CA GLY A 63 19.14 -15.83 9.55
C GLY A 63 19.12 -14.59 8.65
N VAL A 64 20.10 -14.52 7.75
CA VAL A 64 20.18 -13.51 6.69
C VAL A 64 20.65 -14.12 5.37
N ASP A 65 20.20 -13.59 4.23
CA ASP A 65 20.78 -13.89 2.92
C ASP A 65 21.74 -12.76 2.53
N VAL A 66 23.03 -13.05 2.38
CA VAL A 66 24.06 -12.06 1.99
C VAL A 66 24.80 -12.49 0.74
N SER A 67 24.11 -13.14 -0.20
CA SER A 67 24.82 -13.79 -1.31
C SER A 67 25.51 -12.79 -2.26
N SER A 68 25.12 -11.51 -2.25
CA SER A 68 25.79 -10.44 -2.99
C SER A 68 27.19 -10.07 -2.46
N VAL A 69 27.58 -10.53 -1.28
CA VAL A 69 28.75 -10.04 -0.50
C VAL A 69 30.06 -10.04 -1.29
N LEU A 70 30.40 -11.13 -1.99
CA LEU A 70 31.69 -11.24 -2.68
C LEU A 70 31.80 -10.23 -3.82
N SER A 71 30.73 -10.07 -4.60
CA SER A 71 30.70 -9.10 -5.70
C SER A 71 30.75 -7.65 -5.19
N LEU A 72 30.16 -7.37 -4.02
CA LEU A 72 30.26 -6.05 -3.40
C LEU A 72 31.67 -5.75 -2.92
N GLU A 73 32.33 -6.71 -2.27
CA GLU A 73 33.73 -6.57 -1.84
C GLU A 73 34.69 -6.39 -3.02
N GLU A 74 34.48 -7.14 -4.11
CA GLU A 74 35.23 -6.99 -5.36
C GLU A 74 35.02 -5.61 -6.00
N SER A 75 33.81 -5.06 -5.88
CA SER A 75 33.46 -3.68 -6.26
C SER A 75 33.97 -2.61 -5.28
N GLY A 76 34.61 -3.01 -4.17
CA GLY A 76 35.25 -2.11 -3.21
C GLY A 76 34.34 -1.61 -2.08
N VAL A 77 33.17 -2.23 -1.87
CA VAL A 77 32.32 -1.98 -0.70
C VAL A 77 33.05 -2.42 0.57
N VAL A 78 32.88 -1.65 1.65
CA VAL A 78 33.52 -1.93 2.94
C VAL A 78 32.45 -1.94 4.03
N PHE A 79 32.28 -3.08 4.68
CA PHE A 79 31.46 -3.22 5.88
C PHE A 79 32.20 -2.76 7.12
N ARG A 80 31.46 -2.26 8.12
CA ARG A 80 32.00 -1.68 9.34
C ARG A 80 31.33 -2.26 10.58
N ASP A 81 32.04 -2.25 11.70
CA ASP A 81 31.47 -2.60 13.00
C ASP A 81 30.68 -1.42 13.63
N GLU A 82 30.09 -1.65 14.81
CA GLU A 82 29.37 -0.61 15.58
C GLU A 82 30.25 0.60 15.97
N THR A 83 31.59 0.47 15.87
CA THR A 83 32.56 1.55 16.15
C THR A 83 32.99 2.30 14.88
N GLY A 84 32.46 1.91 13.72
CA GLY A 84 32.78 2.47 12.41
C GLY A 84 34.08 1.96 11.79
N GLN A 85 34.74 0.97 12.40
CA GLN A 85 35.97 0.37 11.85
C GLN A 85 35.61 -0.70 10.81
N PRO A 86 36.39 -0.84 9.72
CA PRO A 86 36.21 -1.94 8.77
C PRO A 86 36.25 -3.31 9.46
N GLY A 87 35.31 -4.19 9.13
CA GLY A 87 35.20 -5.54 9.70
C GLY A 87 34.68 -6.55 8.68
N ASP A 88 34.84 -7.84 8.97
CA ASP A 88 34.25 -8.90 8.17
C ASP A 88 32.73 -8.95 8.41
N LEU A 89 31.95 -9.02 7.31
CA LEU A 89 30.48 -9.00 7.40
C LEU A 89 29.94 -10.11 8.30
N PHE A 90 30.48 -11.33 8.23
CA PHE A 90 29.96 -12.48 8.96
C PHE A 90 30.22 -12.35 10.46
N GLU A 91 31.38 -11.82 10.86
CA GLU A 91 31.67 -11.49 12.26
C GLU A 91 30.69 -10.44 12.80
N ILE A 92 30.42 -9.38 12.04
CA ILE A 92 29.48 -8.31 12.43
C ILE A 92 28.05 -8.86 12.60
N LEU A 93 27.61 -9.74 11.68
CA LEU A 93 26.30 -10.39 11.74
C LEU A 93 26.19 -11.30 12.99
N ALA A 94 27.21 -12.13 13.24
CA ALA A 94 27.25 -13.00 14.41
C ALA A 94 27.20 -12.20 15.72
N ASP A 95 27.95 -11.10 15.82
CA ASP A 95 27.94 -10.20 16.99
C ASP A 95 26.57 -9.53 17.21
N ALA A 96 25.79 -9.31 16.15
CA ALA A 96 24.43 -8.79 16.25
C ALA A 96 23.37 -9.84 16.66
N GLY A 97 23.76 -11.11 16.72
CA GLY A 97 22.90 -12.24 17.09
C GLY A 97 22.23 -12.94 15.92
N VAL A 98 22.71 -12.73 14.69
CA VAL A 98 22.38 -13.57 13.54
C VAL A 98 22.92 -14.98 13.81
N THR A 99 22.14 -16.00 13.45
CA THR A 99 22.50 -17.40 13.69
C THR A 99 22.87 -18.15 12.41
N ASP A 100 22.34 -17.72 11.27
CA ASP A 100 22.38 -18.47 10.01
C ASP A 100 22.59 -17.56 8.80
N VAL A 101 23.20 -18.10 7.76
CA VAL A 101 23.36 -17.49 6.45
C VAL A 101 22.68 -18.32 5.38
N ARG A 102 21.77 -17.70 4.63
CA ARG A 102 21.23 -18.24 3.38
C ARG A 102 22.08 -17.81 2.20
N ILE A 103 22.27 -18.72 1.25
CA ILE A 103 23.10 -18.50 0.05
C ILE A 103 22.35 -18.99 -1.17
N ARG A 104 21.98 -18.10 -2.10
CA ARG A 104 21.45 -18.50 -3.42
C ARG A 104 22.54 -19.11 -4.28
N VAL A 105 22.20 -20.11 -5.07
CA VAL A 105 23.12 -20.81 -5.97
C VAL A 105 22.49 -20.98 -7.34
N TRP A 106 23.15 -20.43 -8.35
CA TRP A 106 22.85 -20.63 -9.76
C TRP A 106 23.75 -21.71 -10.37
N ASN A 107 23.24 -22.36 -11.42
CA ASN A 107 23.95 -23.44 -12.10
C ASN A 107 25.15 -22.93 -12.90
N ASP A 108 24.94 -21.93 -13.76
CA ASP A 108 25.97 -21.29 -14.59
C ASP A 108 25.58 -19.82 -14.88
N PRO A 109 25.79 -18.89 -13.93
CA PRO A 109 25.36 -17.49 -14.06
C PRO A 109 26.27 -16.64 -14.97
N PHE A 110 26.74 -17.24 -16.06
CA PHE A 110 27.66 -16.62 -17.01
C PHE A 110 27.20 -16.83 -18.45
N ASP A 111 27.59 -15.90 -19.32
CA ASP A 111 27.50 -16.09 -20.76
C ASP A 111 28.64 -17.00 -21.28
N ALA A 112 28.58 -17.35 -22.57
CA ALA A 112 29.61 -18.19 -23.20
C ALA A 112 31.03 -17.58 -23.23
N ALA A 113 31.17 -16.28 -22.97
CA ALA A 113 32.46 -15.58 -22.87
C ALA A 113 32.96 -15.48 -21.43
N GLY A 114 32.18 -15.94 -20.44
CA GLY A 114 32.50 -15.89 -19.02
C GLY A 114 32.16 -14.56 -18.36
N ASN A 115 31.28 -13.74 -18.96
CA ASN A 115 30.78 -12.53 -18.32
C ASN A 115 29.62 -12.90 -17.39
N GLY A 116 29.67 -12.45 -16.14
CA GLY A 116 28.65 -12.72 -15.14
C GLY A 116 27.33 -12.02 -15.43
N TYR A 117 26.22 -12.71 -15.14
CA TYR A 117 24.86 -12.19 -15.30
C TYR A 117 24.48 -11.14 -14.25
N GLY A 118 25.29 -10.94 -13.22
CA GLY A 118 25.01 -10.04 -12.10
C GLY A 118 24.35 -10.75 -10.94
N GLY A 119 23.73 -9.98 -10.04
CA GLY A 119 23.05 -10.51 -8.86
C GLY A 119 23.99 -11.24 -7.88
N GLY A 120 25.29 -10.96 -7.94
CA GLY A 120 26.35 -11.62 -7.16
C GLY A 120 27.12 -12.72 -7.90
N ASP A 121 26.69 -13.10 -9.11
CA ASP A 121 27.27 -14.19 -9.92
C ASP A 121 27.45 -15.50 -9.13
N VAL A 122 26.50 -15.82 -8.25
CA VAL A 122 26.68 -16.83 -7.20
C VAL A 122 26.53 -18.25 -7.77
N ASP A 123 27.63 -18.77 -8.31
CA ASP A 123 27.82 -20.17 -8.63
C ASP A 123 28.20 -21.01 -7.39
N VAL A 124 28.43 -22.32 -7.58
CA VAL A 124 28.80 -23.23 -6.49
C VAL A 124 30.11 -22.81 -5.79
N ASP A 125 31.12 -22.38 -6.54
CA ASP A 125 32.42 -22.01 -5.98
C ASP A 125 32.29 -20.78 -5.06
N ARG A 126 31.59 -19.74 -5.51
CA ARG A 126 31.31 -18.56 -4.68
C ARG A 126 30.43 -18.90 -3.48
N ALA A 127 29.43 -19.77 -3.67
CA ALA A 127 28.57 -20.19 -2.57
C ALA A 127 29.33 -20.96 -1.48
N VAL A 128 30.30 -21.81 -1.86
CA VAL A 128 31.20 -22.50 -0.92
C VAL A 128 32.10 -21.50 -0.18
N GLU A 129 32.61 -20.46 -0.84
CA GLU A 129 33.39 -19.41 -0.18
C GLU A 129 32.58 -18.63 0.86
N ILE A 130 31.35 -18.22 0.50
CA ILE A 130 30.41 -17.56 1.40
C ILE A 130 30.09 -18.47 2.59
N GLY A 131 29.76 -19.74 2.33
CA GLY A 131 29.47 -20.72 3.38
C GLY A 131 30.64 -20.96 4.32
N SER A 132 31.86 -20.99 3.77
CA SER A 132 33.08 -21.16 4.58
C SER A 132 33.31 -19.98 5.53
N ARG A 133 33.03 -18.75 5.07
CA ARG A 133 33.12 -17.54 5.90
C ARG A 133 32.03 -17.51 6.98
N ALA A 134 30.80 -17.91 6.63
CA ALA A 134 29.70 -18.04 7.59
C ALA A 134 30.05 -19.05 8.71
N THR A 135 30.50 -20.25 8.35
CA THR A 135 30.91 -21.27 9.33
C THR A 135 32.10 -20.80 10.18
N ALA A 136 33.06 -20.08 9.60
CA ALA A 136 34.18 -19.52 10.36
C ALA A 136 33.75 -18.50 11.42
N ALA A 137 32.67 -17.75 11.17
CA ALA A 137 32.03 -16.84 12.13
C ALA A 137 31.09 -17.56 13.12
N GLY A 138 30.90 -18.88 12.98
CA GLY A 138 30.01 -19.68 13.82
C GLY A 138 28.53 -19.62 13.43
N LEU A 139 28.24 -19.29 12.17
CA LEU A 139 26.89 -19.24 11.61
C LEU A 139 26.57 -20.54 10.85
N GLY A 140 25.34 -21.03 11.00
CA GLY A 140 24.81 -22.13 10.20
C GLY A 140 24.55 -21.70 8.75
N VAL A 141 24.44 -22.66 7.82
CA VAL A 141 24.25 -22.37 6.39
C VAL A 141 22.99 -23.03 5.83
N LEU A 142 22.17 -22.22 5.16
CA LEU A 142 21.10 -22.65 4.26
C LEU A 142 21.55 -22.47 2.80
N VAL A 143 21.70 -23.56 2.06
CA VAL A 143 22.03 -23.52 0.63
C VAL A 143 20.76 -23.52 -0.21
N ASP A 144 20.53 -22.47 -0.99
CA ASP A 144 19.35 -22.32 -1.85
C ASP A 144 19.70 -22.55 -3.32
N PHE A 145 19.38 -23.74 -3.81
CA PHE A 145 19.53 -24.06 -5.22
C PHE A 145 18.34 -23.54 -6.02
N HIS A 146 18.57 -22.54 -6.87
CA HIS A 146 17.53 -22.00 -7.75
C HIS A 146 17.15 -22.98 -8.87
N TYR A 147 18.08 -23.88 -9.26
CA TYR A 147 17.96 -24.74 -10.44
C TYR A 147 17.65 -23.96 -11.72
N SER A 148 18.37 -22.86 -11.89
CA SER A 148 18.33 -21.90 -12.99
C SER A 148 19.73 -21.28 -13.10
N ASP A 149 20.07 -20.72 -14.26
CA ASP A 149 21.32 -19.96 -14.42
C ASP A 149 21.19 -18.52 -13.92
N PHE A 150 19.98 -18.06 -13.61
CA PHE A 150 19.74 -16.73 -13.07
C PHE A 150 18.50 -16.72 -12.16
N TRP A 151 18.03 -15.53 -11.74
CA TRP A 151 16.89 -15.35 -10.84
C TRP A 151 15.73 -16.32 -11.10
N ALA A 152 15.27 -16.97 -10.03
CA ALA A 152 14.14 -17.88 -10.05
C ALA A 152 13.08 -17.36 -9.07
N ASP A 153 11.89 -17.07 -9.57
CA ASP A 153 10.76 -16.46 -8.84
C ASP A 153 9.42 -16.97 -9.41
N PRO A 154 8.23 -16.49 -8.98
CA PRO A 154 6.96 -16.98 -9.49
C PRO A 154 6.75 -16.85 -11.00
N ALA A 155 7.42 -15.89 -11.66
CA ALA A 155 7.33 -15.65 -13.09
C ALA A 155 8.49 -16.29 -13.85
N LYS A 156 9.69 -16.32 -13.28
CA LYS A 156 10.92 -16.82 -13.89
C LYS A 156 11.32 -18.15 -13.27
N GLN A 157 11.22 -19.23 -14.04
CA GLN A 157 11.67 -20.57 -13.63
C GLN A 157 12.38 -21.22 -14.81
N HIS A 158 13.36 -20.52 -15.37
CA HIS A 158 14.08 -20.97 -16.56
C HIS A 158 14.86 -22.25 -16.28
N GLU A 159 15.00 -23.09 -17.30
CA GLU A 159 15.90 -24.25 -17.23
C GLU A 159 17.36 -23.79 -17.38
N PRO A 160 18.31 -24.35 -16.63
CA PRO A 160 19.74 -24.11 -16.86
C PRO A 160 20.13 -24.40 -18.31
N LYS A 161 21.05 -23.60 -18.88
CA LYS A 161 21.54 -23.75 -20.26
C LYS A 161 22.03 -25.18 -20.53
N ALA A 162 22.71 -25.79 -19.54
CA ALA A 162 23.24 -27.15 -19.63
C ALA A 162 22.14 -28.24 -19.72
N TRP A 163 20.91 -27.94 -19.31
CA TRP A 163 19.79 -28.89 -19.27
C TRP A 163 18.84 -28.74 -20.47
N ALA A 164 19.13 -27.80 -21.37
CA ALA A 164 18.34 -27.57 -22.57
C ALA A 164 18.20 -28.85 -23.40
N GLY A 165 16.96 -29.22 -23.72
CA GLY A 165 16.63 -30.41 -24.52
C GLY A 165 16.70 -31.76 -23.80
N LEU A 166 17.02 -31.79 -22.50
CA LEU A 166 16.86 -33.00 -21.68
C LEU A 166 15.38 -33.29 -21.46
N ASP A 167 15.00 -34.57 -21.55
CA ASP A 167 13.70 -35.02 -21.06
C ASP A 167 13.62 -34.98 -19.52
N ILE A 168 12.43 -35.20 -18.96
CA ILE A 168 12.24 -35.07 -17.52
C ILE A 168 13.04 -36.10 -16.68
N ASP A 169 13.29 -37.31 -17.19
CA ASP A 169 14.12 -38.29 -16.48
C ASP A 169 15.59 -37.86 -16.48
N GLN A 170 16.07 -37.40 -17.62
CA GLN A 170 17.43 -36.88 -17.77
C GLN A 170 17.64 -35.61 -16.94
N ARG A 171 16.65 -34.72 -16.90
CA ARG A 171 16.68 -33.49 -16.11
C ARG A 171 16.67 -33.77 -14.62
N ALA A 172 15.85 -34.72 -14.15
CA ALA A 172 15.87 -35.16 -12.76
C ALA A 172 17.23 -35.75 -12.36
N ALA A 173 17.86 -36.54 -13.24
CA ALA A 173 19.22 -37.05 -13.00
C ALA A 173 20.25 -35.91 -12.96
N ALA A 174 20.20 -34.96 -13.90
CA ALA A 174 21.11 -33.81 -13.92
C ALA A 174 20.96 -32.91 -12.69
N LEU A 175 19.73 -32.71 -12.21
CA LEU A 175 19.46 -31.97 -10.98
C LEU A 175 20.00 -32.71 -9.74
N TYR A 176 19.78 -34.03 -9.66
CA TYR A 176 20.36 -34.85 -8.60
C TYR A 176 21.89 -34.72 -8.57
N ASP A 177 22.54 -34.93 -9.72
CA ASP A 177 24.00 -34.90 -9.85
C ASP A 177 24.55 -33.51 -9.46
N PHE A 178 23.96 -32.43 -9.97
CA PHE A 178 24.35 -31.06 -9.62
C PHE A 178 24.25 -30.80 -8.11
N THR A 179 23.13 -31.22 -7.49
CA THR A 179 22.91 -31.02 -6.05
C THR A 179 23.92 -31.83 -5.23
N ALA A 180 24.17 -33.09 -5.60
CA ALA A 180 25.09 -33.96 -4.89
C ALA A 180 26.54 -33.49 -5.01
N ASP A 181 26.96 -33.09 -6.21
CA ASP A 181 28.31 -32.57 -6.47
C ASP A 181 28.54 -31.26 -5.70
N ALA A 182 27.61 -30.32 -5.77
CA ALA A 182 27.71 -29.06 -5.02
C ALA A 182 27.81 -29.31 -3.50
N LEU A 183 26.94 -30.15 -2.93
CA LEU A 183 27.00 -30.47 -1.50
C LEU A 183 28.28 -31.21 -1.10
N ALA A 184 28.87 -31.99 -2.00
CA ALA A 184 30.18 -32.59 -1.77
C ALA A 184 31.29 -31.52 -1.69
N ASP A 185 31.21 -30.45 -2.48
CA ASP A 185 32.15 -29.32 -2.42
C ASP A 185 31.98 -28.52 -1.12
N PHE A 186 30.75 -28.24 -0.70
CA PHE A 186 30.46 -27.65 0.63
C PHE A 186 31.03 -28.51 1.77
N ALA A 187 30.82 -29.83 1.72
CA ALA A 187 31.35 -30.76 2.71
C ALA A 187 32.89 -30.82 2.70
N ALA A 188 33.51 -30.76 1.52
CA ALA A 188 34.97 -30.73 1.37
C ALA A 188 35.58 -29.46 1.98
N ALA A 189 34.87 -28.33 1.92
CA ALA A 189 35.22 -27.07 2.57
C ALA A 189 34.85 -27.03 4.07
N SER A 190 34.23 -28.09 4.61
CA SER A 190 33.76 -28.16 6.01
C SER A 190 32.73 -27.08 6.36
N VAL A 191 31.89 -26.70 5.40
CA VAL A 191 30.76 -25.79 5.64
C VAL A 191 29.68 -26.49 6.45
N ASP A 192 29.14 -25.79 7.45
CA ASP A 192 28.07 -26.27 8.33
C ASP A 192 26.70 -26.09 7.68
N VAL A 193 26.40 -26.95 6.70
CA VAL A 193 25.11 -26.94 5.99
C VAL A 193 24.02 -27.53 6.88
N GLU A 194 23.16 -26.69 7.43
CA GLU A 194 22.04 -27.07 8.30
C GLU A 194 20.74 -27.31 7.50
N MET A 195 20.59 -26.64 6.36
CA MET A 195 19.40 -26.73 5.53
C MET A 195 19.73 -26.58 4.04
N VAL A 196 18.98 -27.27 3.18
CA VAL A 196 19.07 -27.14 1.73
C VAL A 196 17.69 -26.85 1.17
N GLN A 197 17.56 -25.75 0.44
CA GLN A 197 16.35 -25.38 -0.27
C GLN A 197 16.41 -25.90 -1.71
N VAL A 198 15.41 -26.71 -2.07
CA VAL A 198 15.29 -27.36 -3.37
C VAL A 198 14.34 -26.54 -4.26
N GLY A 199 14.89 -25.48 -4.86
CA GLY A 199 14.17 -24.53 -5.71
C GLY A 199 13.71 -23.29 -4.94
N ASN A 200 13.76 -22.13 -5.61
CA ASN A 200 13.35 -20.83 -5.06
C ASN A 200 11.99 -20.37 -5.58
N GLU A 201 11.10 -19.96 -4.66
CA GLU A 201 9.75 -19.44 -4.94
C GLU A 201 9.00 -20.19 -6.05
N THR A 202 9.02 -21.52 -5.98
CA THR A 202 8.60 -22.45 -7.05
C THR A 202 7.09 -22.57 -7.19
N ASN A 203 6.36 -21.46 -7.09
CA ASN A 203 4.89 -21.41 -7.12
C ASN A 203 4.33 -22.06 -8.39
N ASN A 204 4.91 -21.71 -9.54
CA ASN A 204 4.38 -22.03 -10.86
C ASN A 204 5.28 -22.95 -11.68
N GLY A 205 6.54 -23.15 -11.26
CA GLY A 205 7.50 -23.99 -11.98
C GLY A 205 8.78 -24.21 -11.20
N VAL A 206 9.66 -25.04 -11.75
CA VAL A 206 11.05 -25.24 -11.34
C VAL A 206 11.85 -25.74 -12.53
N ALA A 207 13.05 -25.21 -12.78
CA ALA A 207 13.95 -25.65 -13.85
C ALA A 207 13.27 -25.90 -15.22
N GLY A 208 12.43 -24.96 -15.66
CA GLY A 208 11.73 -24.95 -16.95
C GLY A 208 10.45 -25.79 -17.02
N VAL A 209 10.06 -26.52 -15.96
CA VAL A 209 8.83 -27.32 -15.96
C VAL A 209 7.75 -26.72 -15.08
N THR A 210 6.49 -26.85 -15.50
CA THR A 210 5.32 -26.26 -14.81
C THR A 210 4.30 -27.32 -14.35
N SER A 211 4.32 -28.52 -14.92
CA SER A 211 3.42 -29.60 -14.51
C SER A 211 3.78 -30.11 -13.11
N TRP A 212 2.78 -30.42 -12.29
CA TRP A 212 3.03 -30.91 -10.93
C TRP A 212 3.77 -32.25 -10.88
N ASP A 213 3.50 -33.14 -11.84
CA ASP A 213 4.17 -34.45 -11.92
C ASP A 213 5.68 -34.27 -12.19
N ASP A 214 6.03 -33.37 -13.11
CA ASP A 214 7.43 -33.08 -13.43
C ASP A 214 8.11 -32.31 -12.30
N ARG A 215 7.45 -31.30 -11.72
CA ARG A 215 7.97 -30.53 -10.57
C ARG A 215 8.25 -31.44 -9.37
N ALA A 216 7.30 -32.29 -8.99
CA ALA A 216 7.49 -33.24 -7.89
C ALA A 216 8.65 -34.20 -8.15
N LYS A 217 8.84 -34.63 -9.39
CA LYS A 217 9.98 -35.48 -9.76
C LYS A 217 11.32 -34.76 -9.59
N LEU A 218 11.38 -33.47 -9.93
CA LEU A 218 12.57 -32.64 -9.70
C LEU A 218 12.80 -32.36 -8.21
N PHE A 219 11.76 -32.05 -7.44
CA PHE A 219 11.85 -31.90 -5.98
C PHE A 219 12.37 -33.17 -5.31
N SER A 220 11.83 -34.34 -5.67
CA SER A 220 12.28 -35.62 -5.13
C SER A 220 13.71 -35.97 -5.54
N ALA A 221 14.16 -35.54 -6.72
CA ALA A 221 15.56 -35.71 -7.14
C ALA A 221 16.52 -34.86 -6.31
N GLY A 222 16.21 -33.58 -6.10
CA GLY A 222 17.01 -32.70 -5.24
C GLY A 222 17.02 -33.17 -3.79
N SER A 223 15.86 -33.51 -3.25
CA SER A 223 15.73 -34.10 -1.91
C SER A 223 16.58 -35.38 -1.76
N ALA A 224 16.50 -36.31 -2.71
CA ALA A 224 17.31 -37.53 -2.68
C ALA A 224 18.82 -37.25 -2.71
N ALA A 225 19.27 -36.21 -3.41
CA ALA A 225 20.67 -35.78 -3.41
C ALA A 225 21.09 -35.21 -2.05
N VAL A 226 20.24 -34.40 -1.41
CA VAL A 226 20.47 -33.90 -0.05
C VAL A 226 20.57 -35.06 0.94
N ARG A 227 19.60 -35.98 0.93
CA ARG A 227 19.63 -37.16 1.82
C ARG A 227 20.88 -38.02 1.64
N ALA A 228 21.46 -38.06 0.44
CA ALA A 228 22.66 -38.83 0.16
C ALA A 228 23.95 -38.10 0.60
N SER A 229 24.00 -36.77 0.43
CA SER A 229 25.25 -36.00 0.51
C SER A 229 25.36 -35.19 1.81
N ALA A 230 24.23 -34.74 2.36
CA ALA A 230 24.11 -33.98 3.61
C ALA A 230 22.94 -34.53 4.45
N PRO A 231 23.03 -35.77 4.97
CA PRO A 231 21.89 -36.47 5.58
C PRO A 231 21.34 -35.81 6.86
N GLU A 232 22.11 -34.95 7.52
CA GLU A 232 21.68 -34.20 8.71
C GLU A 232 21.00 -32.87 8.35
N ALA A 233 21.16 -32.39 7.11
CA ALA A 233 20.55 -31.15 6.66
C ALA A 233 19.05 -31.32 6.42
N LEU A 234 18.27 -30.32 6.80
CA LEU A 234 16.84 -30.26 6.52
C LEU A 234 16.60 -29.97 5.03
N VAL A 235 15.62 -30.64 4.42
CA VAL A 235 15.19 -30.35 3.04
C VAL A 235 14.03 -29.37 3.07
N ALA A 236 14.21 -28.19 2.48
CA ALA A 236 13.20 -27.15 2.36
C ALA A 236 12.66 -27.02 0.93
N LEU A 237 11.36 -26.74 0.80
CA LEU A 237 10.73 -26.29 -0.45
C LEU A 237 10.14 -24.90 -0.26
N HIS A 238 10.48 -23.97 -1.15
CA HIS A 238 10.17 -22.56 -0.99
C HIS A 238 9.08 -22.07 -1.95
N PHE A 239 8.11 -21.35 -1.37
CA PHE A 239 6.96 -20.75 -2.03
C PHE A 239 6.74 -19.30 -1.55
N THR A 240 5.84 -18.59 -2.20
CA THR A 240 5.53 -17.19 -1.88
C THR A 240 4.07 -16.85 -2.14
N ASN A 241 3.68 -15.60 -1.90
CA ASN A 241 2.29 -15.09 -1.91
C ASN A 241 1.34 -15.80 -0.92
N PRO A 242 1.66 -15.80 0.39
CA PRO A 242 0.82 -16.42 1.42
C PRO A 242 -0.57 -15.74 1.57
N GLU A 243 -0.75 -14.53 1.07
CA GLU A 243 -2.03 -13.79 1.05
C GLU A 243 -3.04 -14.36 0.06
N THR A 244 -2.59 -15.14 -0.92
CA THR A 244 -3.49 -15.76 -1.90
C THR A 244 -4.28 -16.89 -1.24
N VAL A 245 -5.58 -16.66 -1.03
CA VAL A 245 -6.50 -17.59 -0.36
C VAL A 245 -6.38 -19.01 -0.94
N GLY A 246 -5.97 -19.96 -0.09
CA GLY A 246 -5.89 -21.38 -0.42
C GLY A 246 -4.64 -21.83 -1.17
N ARG A 247 -3.74 -20.91 -1.57
CA ARG A 247 -2.53 -21.26 -2.35
C ARG A 247 -1.67 -22.31 -1.64
N TYR A 248 -1.28 -22.06 -0.40
CA TYR A 248 -0.39 -22.97 0.34
C TYR A 248 -1.04 -24.33 0.61
N ALA A 249 -2.32 -24.35 0.96
CA ALA A 249 -3.06 -25.61 1.10
C ALA A 249 -3.09 -26.42 -0.21
N SER A 250 -3.30 -25.77 -1.36
CA SER A 250 -3.26 -26.46 -2.66
C SER A 250 -1.86 -26.97 -3.00
N ILE A 251 -0.80 -26.18 -2.77
CA ILE A 251 0.59 -26.59 -2.97
C ILE A 251 0.91 -27.81 -2.11
N ALA A 252 0.63 -27.76 -0.81
CA ALA A 252 0.91 -28.85 0.11
C ALA A 252 0.13 -30.12 -0.24
N GLN A 253 -1.12 -29.98 -0.70
CA GLN A 253 -1.89 -31.11 -1.22
C GLN A 253 -1.24 -31.78 -2.43
N GLU A 254 -0.68 -31.01 -3.37
CA GLU A 254 -0.04 -31.55 -4.57
C GLU A 254 1.30 -32.22 -4.25
N LEU A 255 2.04 -31.72 -3.26
CA LEU A 255 3.26 -32.34 -2.73
C LEU A 255 2.95 -33.67 -2.03
N GLU A 256 1.98 -33.68 -1.13
CA GLU A 256 1.53 -34.90 -0.40
C GLU A 256 0.99 -35.95 -1.38
N ALA A 257 0.18 -35.55 -2.37
CA ALA A 257 -0.39 -36.47 -3.36
C ALA A 257 0.67 -37.19 -4.21
N ARG A 258 1.90 -36.66 -4.26
CA ARG A 258 3.04 -37.20 -5.03
C ARG A 258 4.16 -37.75 -4.15
N ASP A 259 3.97 -37.78 -2.83
CA ASP A 259 4.94 -38.34 -1.88
C ASP A 259 6.31 -37.64 -2.01
N VAL A 260 6.31 -36.31 -2.12
CA VAL A 260 7.56 -35.53 -2.15
C VAL A 260 8.17 -35.51 -0.75
N ASP A 261 9.41 -36.00 -0.62
CA ASP A 261 10.16 -35.99 0.65
C ASP A 261 10.77 -34.60 0.91
N TYR A 262 10.29 -33.93 1.95
CA TYR A 262 10.83 -32.67 2.45
C TYR A 262 10.47 -32.48 3.93
N ASP A 263 11.27 -31.69 4.64
CA ASP A 263 11.11 -31.42 6.07
C ASP A 263 10.44 -30.07 6.33
N VAL A 264 10.77 -29.05 5.52
CA VAL A 264 10.41 -27.64 5.75
C VAL A 264 9.62 -27.06 4.59
N PHE A 265 8.45 -26.49 4.88
CA PHE A 265 7.73 -25.63 3.95
C PHE A 265 8.16 -24.18 4.20
N ALA A 266 8.91 -23.60 3.28
CA ALA A 266 9.41 -22.25 3.36
C ALA A 266 8.49 -21.25 2.65
N SER A 267 8.33 -20.07 3.22
CA SER A 267 7.55 -18.96 2.66
C SER A 267 8.41 -17.71 2.51
N SER A 268 8.29 -17.00 1.40
CA SER A 268 8.63 -15.57 1.39
C SER A 268 7.53 -14.76 2.05
N TYR A 269 7.88 -13.65 2.71
CA TYR A 269 6.96 -12.71 3.31
C TYR A 269 7.51 -11.28 3.28
N TYR A 270 7.12 -10.53 2.26
CA TYR A 270 7.38 -9.10 2.16
C TYR A 270 6.12 -8.34 2.58
N PRO A 271 6.15 -7.56 3.68
CA PRO A 271 4.94 -6.92 4.19
C PRO A 271 4.34 -5.90 3.19
N PHE A 272 5.08 -5.47 2.17
CA PHE A 272 4.55 -4.63 1.08
C PHE A 272 3.38 -5.31 0.33
N TRP A 273 3.47 -6.63 0.10
CA TRP A 273 2.57 -7.34 -0.82
C TRP A 273 1.86 -8.55 -0.16
N HIS A 274 2.50 -9.19 0.82
CA HIS A 274 2.13 -10.55 1.26
C HIS A 274 1.08 -10.60 2.40
N GLY A 275 0.29 -9.53 2.54
CA GLY A 275 -0.79 -9.45 3.52
C GLY A 275 -0.29 -9.33 4.96
N SER A 276 -1.11 -9.76 5.92
CA SER A 276 -0.83 -9.58 7.35
C SER A 276 -0.05 -10.75 7.96
N THR A 277 0.72 -10.47 9.01
CA THR A 277 1.40 -11.49 9.81
C THR A 277 0.43 -12.48 10.46
N ALA A 278 -0.80 -12.06 10.77
CA ALA A 278 -1.85 -12.95 11.25
C ALA A 278 -2.26 -13.99 10.19
N ASN A 279 -2.35 -13.59 8.91
CA ASN A 279 -2.57 -14.53 7.82
C ASN A 279 -1.36 -15.46 7.65
N LEU A 280 -0.14 -14.91 7.69
CA LEU A 280 1.09 -15.70 7.60
C LEU A 280 1.13 -16.81 8.65
N THR A 281 0.92 -16.49 9.94
CA THR A 281 0.83 -17.50 11.01
C THR A 281 -0.26 -18.52 10.70
N ALA A 282 -1.46 -18.09 10.29
CA ALA A 282 -2.57 -19.00 10.03
C ALA A 282 -2.28 -20.01 8.91
N VAL A 283 -1.72 -19.55 7.79
CA VAL A 283 -1.42 -20.45 6.65
C VAL A 283 -0.24 -21.37 6.97
N LEU A 284 0.78 -20.90 7.70
CA LEU A 284 1.92 -21.73 8.09
C LEU A 284 1.53 -22.75 9.18
N SER A 285 0.70 -22.36 10.15
CA SER A 285 0.12 -23.30 11.12
C SER A 285 -0.70 -24.39 10.43
N GLN A 286 -1.46 -24.05 9.38
CA GLN A 286 -2.17 -25.07 8.61
C GLN A 286 -1.21 -26.08 7.98
N ILE A 287 -0.10 -25.61 7.39
CA ILE A 287 0.90 -26.52 6.83
C ILE A 287 1.50 -27.44 7.90
N ALA A 288 1.87 -26.88 9.04
CA ALA A 288 2.41 -27.65 10.15
C ALA A 288 1.43 -28.70 10.68
N ASP A 289 0.17 -28.32 10.93
CA ASP A 289 -0.84 -29.17 11.55
C ASP A 289 -1.36 -30.26 10.59
N ASP A 290 -1.59 -29.93 9.32
CA ASP A 290 -2.22 -30.85 8.36
C ASP A 290 -1.21 -31.81 7.71
N TYR A 291 0.08 -31.43 7.61
CA TYR A 291 1.10 -32.17 6.86
C TYR A 291 2.35 -32.54 7.69
N ASP A 292 2.38 -32.22 8.98
CA ASP A 292 3.50 -32.52 9.90
C ASP A 292 4.85 -31.98 9.38
N LYS A 293 4.82 -30.75 8.85
CA LYS A 293 6.00 -30.07 8.32
C LYS A 293 6.48 -28.95 9.23
N LYS A 294 7.78 -28.73 9.22
CA LYS A 294 8.37 -27.52 9.78
C LYS A 294 8.12 -26.35 8.82
N VAL A 295 8.19 -25.13 9.32
CA VAL A 295 7.97 -23.92 8.53
C VAL A 295 9.01 -22.85 8.86
N ILE A 296 9.40 -22.09 7.84
CA ILE A 296 10.24 -20.91 7.97
C ILE A 296 9.70 -19.77 7.10
N VAL A 297 10.12 -18.55 7.41
CA VAL A 297 10.15 -17.48 6.42
C VAL A 297 11.55 -17.43 5.81
N ALA A 298 11.68 -17.78 4.54
CA ALA A 298 12.98 -17.82 3.84
C ALA A 298 13.41 -16.44 3.31
N GLU A 299 12.47 -15.52 3.11
CA GLU A 299 12.78 -14.14 2.72
C GLU A 299 11.82 -13.14 3.37
N THR A 300 12.37 -12.06 3.89
CA THR A 300 11.64 -10.88 4.33
C THR A 300 12.56 -9.67 4.33
N SER A 301 12.01 -8.47 4.17
CA SER A 301 12.74 -7.21 4.29
C SER A 301 11.78 -6.06 4.61
N TRP A 302 12.34 -4.91 4.99
CA TRP A 302 11.59 -3.67 5.09
C TRP A 302 12.48 -2.45 4.83
N ALA A 303 11.93 -1.42 4.18
CA ALA A 303 12.65 -0.18 3.87
C ALA A 303 12.89 0.66 5.13
N TYR A 304 14.14 1.04 5.39
CA TYR A 304 14.48 1.99 6.46
C TYR A 304 14.51 3.44 5.98
N THR A 305 14.66 3.65 4.67
CA THR A 305 14.63 4.94 3.98
C THR A 305 13.97 4.78 2.61
N LEU A 306 13.54 5.88 1.99
CA LEU A 306 13.14 5.91 0.57
C LEU A 306 14.21 6.52 -0.33
N ASP A 307 15.34 6.94 0.25
CA ASP A 307 16.48 7.43 -0.53
C ASP A 307 17.07 6.28 -1.36
N ASP A 308 17.43 6.57 -2.60
CA ASP A 308 18.23 5.70 -3.48
C ASP A 308 19.72 5.94 -3.20
N GLY A 309 20.45 4.86 -2.89
CA GLY A 309 21.85 4.90 -2.50
C GLY A 309 22.84 4.83 -3.66
N ASP A 310 22.44 4.33 -4.83
CA ASP A 310 23.37 3.94 -5.91
C ASP A 310 23.04 4.50 -7.32
N GLY A 311 21.87 5.10 -7.48
CA GLY A 311 21.38 5.70 -8.74
C GLY A 311 20.58 4.73 -9.63
N HIS A 312 20.35 3.50 -9.18
CA HIS A 312 19.40 2.54 -9.73
C HIS A 312 18.13 2.53 -8.86
N GLY A 313 16.96 2.53 -9.50
CA GLY A 313 15.69 2.64 -8.77
C GLY A 313 15.44 1.45 -7.85
N ASN A 314 15.14 1.73 -6.57
CA ASN A 314 14.75 0.71 -5.60
C ASN A 314 13.34 0.18 -5.88
N VAL A 315 13.08 -1.06 -5.44
CA VAL A 315 11.74 -1.70 -5.59
C VAL A 315 10.66 -1.03 -4.74
N ILE A 316 11.07 -0.36 -3.66
CA ILE A 316 10.20 0.45 -2.81
C ILE A 316 10.79 1.85 -2.78
N ASP A 317 10.17 2.80 -3.47
CA ASP A 317 10.65 4.18 -3.61
C ASP A 317 9.57 5.22 -3.26
N LEU A 318 8.32 4.78 -3.04
CA LEU A 318 7.21 5.65 -2.66
C LEU A 318 6.62 5.32 -1.28
N PRO A 319 6.20 6.32 -0.48
CA PRO A 319 5.54 6.07 0.79
C PRO A 319 4.27 5.21 0.69
N ALA A 320 3.58 5.24 -0.46
CA ALA A 320 2.36 4.49 -0.69
C ALA A 320 2.60 2.97 -0.83
N GLU A 321 3.84 2.55 -1.03
CA GLU A 321 4.23 1.14 -1.19
C GLU A 321 4.62 0.50 0.15
N ALA A 322 5.02 1.32 1.13
CA ALA A 322 5.51 0.89 2.45
C ALA A 322 4.63 1.41 3.58
N THR A 323 3.37 0.94 3.64
CA THR A 323 2.38 1.49 4.58
C THR A 323 2.19 0.69 5.86
N GLN A 324 2.70 -0.55 5.94
CA GLN A 324 2.49 -1.41 7.12
C GLN A 324 3.27 -0.95 8.35
N TYR A 325 4.48 -0.42 8.12
CA TYR A 325 5.35 0.13 9.16
C TYR A 325 5.93 1.47 8.68
N PRO A 326 6.29 2.40 9.57
CA PRO A 326 6.94 3.63 9.15
C PRO A 326 8.27 3.36 8.45
N VAL A 327 8.55 4.01 7.32
CA VAL A 327 9.86 3.92 6.66
C VAL A 327 10.91 4.61 7.53
N SER A 328 11.63 3.80 8.30
CA SER A 328 12.60 4.22 9.32
C SER A 328 13.34 2.99 9.87
N VAL A 329 14.48 3.21 10.54
CA VAL A 329 15.19 2.15 11.31
C VAL A 329 14.26 1.49 12.34
N GLN A 330 13.40 2.28 13.01
CA GLN A 330 12.45 1.77 14.00
C GLN A 330 11.36 0.89 13.38
N GLY A 331 10.82 1.28 12.22
CA GLY A 331 9.80 0.52 11.51
C GLY A 331 10.36 -0.75 10.87
N GLN A 332 11.59 -0.69 10.34
CA GLN A 332 12.32 -1.88 9.85
C GLN A 332 12.52 -2.91 10.96
N ALA A 333 12.93 -2.48 12.16
CA ALA A 333 13.05 -3.36 13.32
C ALA A 333 11.69 -3.97 13.74
N TRP A 334 10.61 -3.20 13.65
CA TRP A 334 9.26 -3.72 13.94
C TRP A 334 8.76 -4.73 12.92
N ALA A 335 9.01 -4.52 11.64
CA ALA A 335 8.68 -5.45 10.58
C ALA A 335 9.37 -6.80 10.83
N LEU A 336 10.71 -6.80 10.97
CA LEU A 336 11.49 -8.01 11.25
C LEU A 336 11.01 -8.71 12.54
N ARG A 337 10.86 -7.95 13.63
CA ARG A 337 10.37 -8.51 14.91
C ARG A 337 9.01 -9.17 14.77
N ASP A 338 8.07 -8.56 14.04
CA ASP A 338 6.71 -9.09 13.91
C ASP A 338 6.64 -10.32 13.02
N VAL A 339 7.50 -10.43 12.00
CA VAL A 339 7.65 -11.67 11.21
C VAL A 339 8.23 -12.79 12.07
N MET A 340 9.27 -12.51 12.86
CA MET A 340 9.81 -13.49 13.83
C MET A 340 8.74 -13.94 14.83
N ALA A 341 7.94 -13.00 15.35
CA ALA A 341 6.83 -13.32 16.24
C ALA A 341 5.73 -14.15 15.55
N ALA A 342 5.45 -13.88 14.28
CA ALA A 342 4.43 -14.61 13.50
C ALA A 342 4.84 -16.07 13.27
N VAL A 343 6.11 -16.33 12.95
CA VAL A 343 6.63 -17.69 12.80
C VAL A 343 6.72 -18.40 14.15
N ALA A 344 7.21 -17.73 15.20
CA ALA A 344 7.25 -18.30 16.54
C ALA A 344 5.85 -18.68 17.06
N ALA A 345 4.81 -17.93 16.68
CA ALA A 345 3.43 -18.22 17.03
C ALA A 345 2.86 -19.51 16.39
N VAL A 346 3.54 -20.09 15.38
CA VAL A 346 3.21 -21.41 14.85
C VAL A 346 3.52 -22.52 15.87
N GLY A 347 4.43 -22.28 16.82
CA GLY A 347 4.91 -23.26 17.81
C GLY A 347 6.18 -23.97 17.35
N ASP A 348 6.44 -25.17 17.86
CA ASP A 348 7.69 -25.94 17.64
C ASP A 348 7.99 -26.24 16.15
N ALA A 349 6.99 -26.13 15.27
CA ALA A 349 7.16 -26.28 13.82
C ALA A 349 7.76 -25.03 13.16
N GLY A 350 7.59 -23.83 13.74
CA GLY A 350 8.13 -22.57 13.22
C GLY A 350 9.60 -22.40 13.60
N LEU A 351 10.52 -22.72 12.69
CA LEU A 351 11.95 -22.76 13.01
C LEU A 351 12.62 -21.39 13.00
N GLY A 352 12.18 -20.48 12.12
CA GLY A 352 12.79 -19.16 12.05
C GLY A 352 12.52 -18.33 10.81
N VAL A 353 13.32 -17.29 10.67
CA VAL A 353 13.19 -16.23 9.65
C VAL A 353 14.56 -15.90 9.08
N TYR A 354 14.62 -15.69 7.77
CA TYR A 354 15.77 -15.17 7.05
C TYR A 354 15.46 -13.77 6.48
N TYR A 355 16.27 -12.77 6.84
CA TYR A 355 16.19 -11.43 6.24
C TYR A 355 16.92 -11.44 4.90
N TRP A 356 16.25 -11.03 3.82
CA TRP A 356 16.80 -11.06 2.49
C TRP A 356 17.66 -9.82 2.22
N GLU A 357 18.92 -10.05 1.82
CA GLU A 357 19.90 -9.04 1.41
C GLU A 357 19.99 -7.82 2.36
N PRO A 358 20.31 -8.02 3.66
CA PRO A 358 20.48 -6.92 4.59
C PRO A 358 21.72 -6.08 4.30
N ALA A 359 22.56 -6.46 3.33
CA ALA A 359 23.88 -5.89 3.08
C ALA A 359 24.13 -5.59 1.60
N TRP A 360 23.09 -5.50 0.76
CA TRP A 360 23.25 -5.16 -0.66
C TRP A 360 23.43 -3.66 -0.88
N LEU A 361 24.62 -3.19 -0.51
CA LEU A 361 24.95 -1.78 -0.42
C LEU A 361 25.31 -1.15 -1.78
N PRO A 362 25.17 0.18 -1.90
CA PRO A 362 25.65 0.92 -3.05
C PRO A 362 27.16 0.74 -3.24
N VAL A 363 27.61 0.51 -4.48
CA VAL A 363 29.04 0.54 -4.84
C VAL A 363 29.61 1.97 -4.94
N GLY A 364 28.73 2.96 -4.97
CA GLY A 364 29.05 4.37 -5.02
C GLY A 364 27.78 5.23 -5.01
N PRO A 365 27.89 6.54 -4.74
CA PRO A 365 26.73 7.42 -4.63
C PRO A 365 25.99 7.60 -5.99
N PRO A 366 24.71 8.02 -5.98
CA PRO A 366 23.89 8.17 -7.19
C PRO A 366 24.46 9.16 -8.22
N ASP A 367 25.18 10.19 -7.76
CA ASP A 367 25.82 11.19 -8.62
C ASP A 367 27.01 10.63 -9.42
N ARG A 368 27.39 9.36 -9.18
CA ARG A 368 28.42 8.61 -9.90
C ARG A 368 27.87 7.39 -10.66
N LEU A 369 26.60 7.44 -11.07
CA LEU A 369 25.92 6.35 -11.79
C LEU A 369 26.76 5.72 -12.92
N ASP A 370 27.43 6.50 -13.77
CA ASP A 370 28.25 5.96 -14.86
C ASP A 370 29.43 5.11 -14.35
N GLN A 371 30.03 5.48 -13.21
CA GLN A 371 31.08 4.68 -12.57
C GLN A 371 30.50 3.45 -11.88
N ASN A 372 29.32 3.57 -11.27
CA ASN A 372 28.64 2.46 -10.62
C ASN A 372 28.28 1.37 -11.64
N LYS A 373 27.76 1.77 -12.81
CA LYS A 373 27.50 0.86 -13.94
C LYS A 373 28.71 0.05 -14.38
N LEU A 374 29.91 0.65 -14.37
CA LEU A 374 31.13 -0.08 -14.70
C LEU A 374 31.46 -1.18 -13.67
N LEU A 375 31.17 -0.93 -12.39
CA LEU A 375 31.38 -1.93 -11.32
C LEU A 375 30.32 -3.02 -11.37
N TRP A 376 29.04 -2.66 -11.58
CA TRP A 376 27.95 -3.62 -11.72
C TRP A 376 28.18 -4.58 -12.88
N GLU A 377 28.61 -4.08 -14.04
CA GLU A 377 28.93 -4.92 -15.21
C GLU A 377 30.20 -5.77 -15.01
N ALA A 378 31.20 -5.25 -14.30
CA ALA A 378 32.49 -5.92 -14.16
C ALA A 378 32.51 -7.01 -13.08
N HIS A 379 31.74 -6.83 -12.00
CA HIS A 379 31.79 -7.69 -10.81
C HIS A 379 30.42 -8.31 -10.47
N GLY A 380 29.39 -8.01 -11.26
CA GLY A 380 28.05 -8.52 -11.02
C GLY A 380 27.42 -8.03 -9.71
N SER A 381 27.88 -6.88 -9.19
CA SER A 381 27.51 -6.40 -7.85
C SER A 381 26.17 -5.62 -7.81
N GLY A 382 25.54 -5.41 -8.96
CA GLY A 382 24.15 -4.96 -9.07
C GLY A 382 23.20 -6.15 -9.30
N TRP A 383 21.89 -5.93 -9.42
CA TRP A 383 20.91 -7.01 -9.50
C TRP A 383 21.01 -7.84 -10.78
N ALA A 384 21.45 -7.23 -11.87
CA ALA A 384 21.75 -7.87 -13.15
C ALA A 384 22.76 -7.04 -13.95
N SER A 385 23.49 -7.70 -14.84
CA SER A 385 24.36 -7.09 -15.84
C SER A 385 23.71 -7.15 -17.23
N SER A 386 24.24 -6.39 -18.19
CA SER A 386 23.78 -6.46 -19.58
C SER A 386 23.96 -7.85 -20.22
N PHE A 387 24.87 -8.67 -19.67
CA PHE A 387 25.18 -10.01 -20.18
C PHE A 387 24.06 -11.02 -19.91
N ALA A 388 23.21 -10.78 -18.89
CA ALA A 388 22.06 -11.62 -18.57
C ALA A 388 20.97 -11.63 -19.64
N GLY A 389 20.96 -10.64 -20.55
CA GLY A 389 19.93 -10.49 -21.56
C GLY A 389 19.84 -11.64 -22.57
N GLU A 390 20.85 -12.50 -22.69
CA GLU A 390 20.73 -13.73 -23.49
C GLU A 390 19.84 -14.80 -22.84
N TYR A 391 19.77 -14.80 -21.50
CA TYR A 391 19.06 -15.80 -20.71
C TYR A 391 17.68 -15.28 -20.28
N ASP A 392 17.60 -14.01 -19.88
CA ASP A 392 16.39 -13.30 -19.50
C ASP A 392 16.26 -11.97 -20.28
N PRO A 393 15.83 -12.03 -21.56
CA PRO A 393 15.73 -10.84 -22.40
C PRO A 393 14.57 -9.91 -22.04
N GLU A 394 13.57 -10.38 -21.30
CA GLU A 394 12.33 -9.64 -21.04
C GLU A 394 12.44 -8.76 -19.79
N ASP A 395 13.26 -9.16 -18.82
CA ASP A 395 13.47 -8.42 -17.57
C ASP A 395 14.93 -7.94 -17.46
N ALA A 396 15.87 -8.86 -17.18
CA ALA A 396 17.28 -8.49 -17.03
C ALA A 396 17.86 -7.80 -18.29
N GLY A 397 17.47 -8.24 -19.49
CA GLY A 397 17.90 -7.65 -20.75
C GLY A 397 17.45 -6.20 -20.98
N GLU A 398 16.38 -5.76 -20.31
CA GLU A 398 15.86 -4.38 -20.41
C GLU A 398 16.25 -3.52 -19.19
N TYR A 399 16.31 -4.13 -18.00
CA TYR A 399 16.33 -3.41 -16.73
C TYR A 399 17.60 -3.60 -15.89
N PHE A 400 18.64 -4.25 -16.42
CA PHE A 400 19.92 -4.45 -15.72
C PHE A 400 20.48 -3.17 -15.09
N GLY A 401 21.17 -3.31 -13.95
CA GLY A 401 21.62 -2.16 -13.17
C GLY A 401 22.13 -2.52 -11.78
N GLY A 402 22.01 -1.55 -10.86
CA GLY A 402 22.55 -1.59 -9.50
C GLY A 402 21.74 -2.41 -8.51
N SER A 403 21.92 -2.15 -7.23
CA SER A 403 21.04 -2.71 -6.19
C SER A 403 19.66 -2.06 -6.32
N ALA A 404 18.60 -2.85 -6.17
CA ALA A 404 17.24 -2.32 -6.04
C ALA A 404 16.68 -2.48 -4.61
N TRP A 405 17.57 -2.80 -3.65
CA TRP A 405 17.25 -3.08 -2.25
C TRP A 405 18.18 -2.38 -1.25
N ASP A 406 19.00 -1.43 -1.70
CA ASP A 406 19.96 -0.76 -0.81
C ASP A 406 19.28 -0.03 0.36
N ASN A 407 18.07 0.49 0.14
CA ASN A 407 17.25 1.16 1.14
C ASN A 407 16.52 0.20 2.11
N GLN A 408 16.68 -1.10 1.90
CA GLN A 408 16.17 -2.16 2.77
C GLN A 408 17.28 -2.89 3.52
N ALA A 409 18.54 -2.49 3.34
CA ALA A 409 19.67 -3.01 4.11
C ALA A 409 19.51 -2.76 5.62
N LEU A 410 20.15 -3.60 6.44
CA LEU A 410 20.36 -3.38 7.89
C LEU A 410 21.67 -2.64 8.17
N PHE A 411 22.28 -2.06 7.13
CA PHE A 411 23.45 -1.21 7.15
C PHE A 411 23.12 0.10 6.42
N GLY A 412 23.73 1.20 6.84
CA GLY A 412 23.71 2.43 6.07
C GLY A 412 24.53 2.27 4.79
N PHE A 413 24.32 3.18 3.84
CA PHE A 413 25.03 3.21 2.55
C PHE A 413 26.57 3.24 2.67
N ASP A 414 27.11 3.65 3.81
CA ASP A 414 28.55 3.70 4.08
C ASP A 414 29.14 2.42 4.70
N GLY A 415 28.31 1.39 4.86
CA GLY A 415 28.68 0.10 5.45
C GLY A 415 28.58 0.03 6.98
N THR A 416 28.09 1.08 7.66
CA THR A 416 27.88 1.08 9.11
C THR A 416 26.57 0.37 9.47
N PRO A 417 26.53 -0.57 10.44
CA PRO A 417 25.30 -1.26 10.81
C PRO A 417 24.28 -0.28 11.39
N LEU A 418 23.04 -0.39 10.92
CA LEU A 418 21.89 0.28 11.52
C LEU A 418 21.52 -0.47 12.81
N GLU A 419 20.94 0.25 13.77
CA GLU A 419 20.53 -0.39 15.03
C GLU A 419 19.44 -1.45 14.83
N SER A 420 18.69 -1.39 13.73
CA SER A 420 17.73 -2.43 13.32
C SER A 420 18.37 -3.80 13.14
N LEU A 421 19.67 -3.89 12.83
CA LEU A 421 20.42 -5.15 12.82
C LEU A 421 20.37 -5.87 14.17
N ARG A 422 20.38 -5.13 15.28
CA ARG A 422 20.32 -5.70 16.64
C ARG A 422 18.97 -6.31 17.00
N THR A 423 17.97 -6.21 16.12
CA THR A 423 16.67 -6.85 16.31
C THR A 423 16.81 -8.35 16.57
N PHE A 424 17.74 -9.04 15.89
CA PHE A 424 18.02 -10.47 16.12
C PHE A 424 18.38 -10.79 17.59
N SER A 425 19.05 -9.88 18.28
CA SER A 425 19.29 -9.96 19.72
C SER A 425 18.10 -9.45 20.55
N TYR A 426 17.54 -8.30 20.18
CA TYR A 426 16.50 -7.62 20.96
C TYR A 426 15.18 -8.36 21.03
N VAL A 427 14.84 -9.21 20.07
CA VAL A 427 13.65 -10.07 20.18
C VAL A 427 13.72 -11.03 21.37
N ARG A 428 14.92 -11.35 21.88
CA ARG A 428 15.13 -12.25 23.03
C ARG A 428 15.04 -11.52 24.38
N THR A 429 15.53 -10.29 24.46
CA THR A 429 15.59 -9.51 25.72
C THR A 429 14.49 -8.46 25.85
N GLY A 430 13.98 -7.97 24.72
CA GLY A 430 13.35 -6.67 24.62
C GLY A 430 14.38 -5.53 24.65
N ALA A 431 14.07 -4.44 23.96
CA ALA A 431 14.84 -3.20 23.96
C ALA A 431 13.89 -1.99 24.05
N VAL A 432 14.31 -0.94 24.76
CA VAL A 432 13.51 0.27 25.00
C VAL A 432 14.35 1.49 24.72
N ALA A 433 13.83 2.35 23.83
CA ALA A 433 14.37 3.67 23.57
C ALA A 433 13.63 4.76 24.35
N PRO A 434 14.20 5.97 24.48
CA PRO A 434 13.44 7.14 24.89
C PRO A 434 12.21 7.31 24.00
N LEU A 435 11.08 7.65 24.61
CA LEU A 435 9.82 7.83 23.90
C LEU A 435 9.94 8.96 22.87
N GLN A 436 9.64 8.66 21.62
CA GLN A 436 9.67 9.59 20.49
C GLN A 436 8.44 9.43 19.63
N MET A 437 7.94 10.56 19.13
CA MET A 437 6.88 10.59 18.14
C MET A 437 7.42 10.12 16.79
N ILE A 438 6.67 9.25 16.12
CA ILE A 438 7.05 8.66 14.81
C ILE A 438 5.98 8.87 13.74
N GLY A 439 4.80 9.36 14.10
CA GLY A 439 3.72 9.62 13.15
C GLY A 439 2.63 10.50 13.74
N VAL A 440 2.00 11.29 12.90
CA VAL A 440 0.86 12.15 13.25
C VAL A 440 -0.26 11.88 12.25
N GLU A 441 -1.47 11.65 12.74
CA GLU A 441 -2.67 11.46 11.92
C GLU A 441 -2.91 12.64 10.99
N GLN A 442 -3.16 12.35 9.71
CA GLN A 442 -3.71 13.33 8.77
C GLN A 442 -5.23 13.34 8.86
N VAL A 443 -5.79 14.53 8.99
CA VAL A 443 -7.23 14.72 9.21
C VAL A 443 -7.94 14.87 7.86
N SER A 444 -9.09 14.22 7.69
CA SER A 444 -9.96 14.45 6.53
C SER A 444 -11.38 14.75 7.01
N VAL A 445 -11.94 15.87 6.56
CA VAL A 445 -13.29 16.32 6.92
C VAL A 445 -14.09 16.56 5.64
N SER A 446 -15.33 16.10 5.59
CA SER A 446 -16.25 16.40 4.48
C SER A 446 -17.50 17.09 5.01
N ILE A 447 -17.79 18.28 4.50
CA ILE A 447 -18.96 19.09 4.88
C ILE A 447 -19.76 19.50 3.65
N GLU A 448 -21.02 19.89 3.83
CA GLU A 448 -21.78 20.55 2.75
C GLU A 448 -21.53 22.07 2.72
N ASP A 449 -21.69 22.68 1.55
CA ASP A 449 -21.59 24.14 1.42
C ASP A 449 -22.62 24.84 2.33
N GLY A 450 -22.11 25.72 3.18
CA GLY A 450 -22.86 26.43 4.22
C GLY A 450 -22.93 25.73 5.58
N GLU A 451 -22.34 24.55 5.73
CA GLU A 451 -22.13 23.90 7.04
C GLU A 451 -20.90 24.48 7.75
N ALA A 452 -20.92 24.53 9.09
CA ALA A 452 -19.79 25.03 9.87
C ALA A 452 -18.67 23.98 9.93
N LEU A 453 -17.47 24.35 9.50
CA LEU A 453 -16.29 23.51 9.68
C LEU A 453 -15.91 23.46 11.17
N THR A 454 -15.72 22.25 11.70
CA THR A 454 -15.05 22.02 12.98
C THR A 454 -13.85 21.11 12.72
N LEU A 455 -12.63 21.62 12.92
CA LEU A 455 -11.42 20.80 12.94
C LEU A 455 -11.21 20.22 14.35
N PRO A 456 -10.60 19.03 14.48
CA PRO A 456 -10.42 18.39 15.78
C PRO A 456 -9.39 19.17 16.63
N GLU A 457 -9.62 19.28 17.94
CA GLU A 457 -8.69 19.95 18.87
C GLU A 457 -7.44 19.09 19.18
N THR A 458 -7.54 17.79 18.90
CA THR A 458 -6.46 16.80 19.08
C THR A 458 -6.34 15.92 17.85
N VAL A 459 -5.15 15.40 17.59
CA VAL A 459 -4.88 14.38 16.57
C VAL A 459 -4.23 13.17 17.21
N ALA A 460 -4.48 11.99 16.65
CA ALA A 460 -3.79 10.78 17.08
C ALA A 460 -2.32 10.85 16.68
N VAL A 461 -1.43 10.62 17.64
CA VAL A 461 0.02 10.61 17.47
C VAL A 461 0.57 9.26 17.83
N SER A 462 1.33 8.66 16.91
CA SER A 462 2.00 7.37 17.10
C SER A 462 3.41 7.58 17.63
N TYR A 463 3.80 6.72 18.56
CA TYR A 463 5.08 6.74 19.23
C TYR A 463 5.91 5.49 18.94
N ASN A 464 7.24 5.60 19.10
CA ASN A 464 8.21 4.51 18.95
C ASN A 464 8.07 3.39 20.00
N ASP A 465 7.05 3.38 20.84
CA ASP A 465 6.66 2.25 21.71
C ASP A 465 5.38 1.55 21.23
N ARG A 466 4.93 1.86 20.00
CA ARG A 466 3.64 1.46 19.39
C ARG A 466 2.39 2.03 20.09
N SER A 467 2.55 2.91 21.07
CA SER A 467 1.40 3.61 21.65
C SER A 467 0.92 4.72 20.72
N THR A 468 -0.39 4.95 20.75
CA THR A 468 -1.02 6.11 20.14
C THR A 468 -1.60 6.97 21.25
N ARG A 469 -1.41 8.30 21.17
CA ARG A 469 -1.94 9.26 22.14
C ARG A 469 -2.56 10.43 21.40
N ASP A 470 -3.62 10.99 21.95
CA ASP A 470 -4.21 12.21 21.42
C ASP A 470 -3.36 13.40 21.87
N GLU A 471 -2.76 14.11 20.92
CA GLU A 471 -2.00 15.32 21.18
C GLU A 471 -2.75 16.54 20.68
N ALA A 472 -2.65 17.65 21.40
CA ALA A 472 -3.26 18.90 20.99
C ALA A 472 -2.68 19.39 19.66
N VAL A 473 -3.56 19.82 18.75
CA VAL A 473 -3.19 20.40 17.46
C VAL A 473 -3.68 21.84 17.38
N VAL A 474 -2.82 22.72 16.85
CA VAL A 474 -3.18 24.10 16.53
C VAL A 474 -3.22 24.24 15.02
N TRP A 475 -4.40 24.40 14.46
CA TRP A 475 -4.61 24.54 13.02
C TRP A 475 -4.30 25.96 12.55
N THR A 476 -3.65 26.07 11.40
CA THR A 476 -3.31 27.32 10.72
C THR A 476 -3.74 27.24 9.24
N PRO A 477 -4.54 28.20 8.75
CA PRO A 477 -5.26 29.20 9.55
C PRO A 477 -6.25 28.54 10.53
N ASP A 478 -6.74 29.28 11.52
CA ASP A 478 -7.88 28.81 12.33
C ASP A 478 -9.03 28.41 11.39
N ALA A 479 -9.89 27.47 11.81
CA ALA A 479 -11.09 27.04 11.06
C ALA A 479 -12.10 28.20 10.93
N GLY A 480 -11.78 29.19 10.12
CA GLY A 480 -12.67 30.27 9.73
C GLY A 480 -13.77 29.77 8.77
N PRO A 481 -14.74 30.62 8.43
CA PRO A 481 -15.80 30.24 7.50
C PRO A 481 -15.21 29.92 6.12
N ILE A 482 -15.21 28.64 5.74
CA ILE A 482 -14.97 28.24 4.36
C ILE A 482 -16.20 28.59 3.54
N ALA A 483 -16.02 29.26 2.40
CA ALA A 483 -17.11 29.67 1.53
C ALA A 483 -17.02 28.98 0.17
N GLY A 484 -17.90 28.03 -0.06
CA GLY A 484 -18.12 27.38 -1.35
C GLY A 484 -17.52 25.99 -1.47
N PRO A 485 -18.02 25.21 -2.45
CA PRO A 485 -17.53 23.87 -2.73
C PRO A 485 -16.06 23.87 -3.16
N GLY A 486 -15.30 22.87 -2.73
CA GLY A 486 -13.89 22.74 -3.03
C GLY A 486 -13.14 21.92 -1.99
N THR A 487 -11.84 21.72 -2.23
CA THR A 487 -10.94 21.09 -1.26
C THR A 487 -10.01 22.14 -0.68
N TYR A 488 -9.91 22.16 0.65
CA TYR A 488 -9.15 23.12 1.42
C TYR A 488 -8.16 22.37 2.30
N THR A 489 -6.97 22.93 2.50
CA THR A 489 -5.94 22.31 3.34
C THR A 489 -5.56 23.25 4.47
N PHE A 490 -5.51 22.71 5.68
CA PHE A 490 -5.05 23.40 6.89
C PHE A 490 -3.80 22.71 7.40
N THR A 491 -2.81 23.47 7.84
CA THR A 491 -1.61 22.92 8.48
C THR A 491 -1.84 22.88 9.99
N GLY A 492 -1.58 21.77 10.66
CA GLY A 492 -1.70 21.61 12.10
C GLY A 492 -0.32 21.53 12.75
N ALA A 493 -0.08 22.32 13.79
CA ALA A 493 1.12 22.20 14.62
C ALA A 493 0.81 21.38 15.86
N VAL A 494 1.61 20.33 16.11
CA VAL A 494 1.51 19.46 17.29
C VAL A 494 2.70 19.74 18.23
N ALA A 495 2.51 19.54 19.53
CA ALA A 495 3.59 19.69 20.51
C ALA A 495 4.85 18.89 20.11
N GLY A 496 6.03 19.50 20.28
CA GLY A 496 7.30 18.90 19.85
C GLY A 496 7.80 19.34 18.47
N GLY A 497 7.07 20.21 17.77
CA GLY A 497 7.50 20.79 16.48
C GLY A 497 7.10 19.99 15.25
N PHE A 498 6.19 19.02 15.42
CA PHE A 498 5.67 18.20 14.33
C PHE A 498 4.48 18.89 13.64
N GLU A 499 4.36 18.66 12.34
CA GLU A 499 3.29 19.20 11.52
C GLU A 499 2.35 18.07 11.05
N THR A 500 1.07 18.40 10.89
CA THR A 500 0.05 17.58 10.23
C THR A 500 -0.73 18.44 9.24
N ALA A 501 -1.61 17.81 8.46
CA ALA A 501 -2.53 18.50 7.58
C ALA A 501 -3.96 18.00 7.78
N ALA A 502 -4.92 18.91 7.68
CA ALA A 502 -6.33 18.58 7.52
C ALA A 502 -6.78 18.91 6.10
N THR A 503 -7.33 17.91 5.41
CA THR A 503 -7.99 18.09 4.11
C THR A 503 -9.49 18.21 4.33
N VAL A 504 -10.06 19.37 4.03
CA VAL A 504 -11.49 19.64 4.15
C VAL A 504 -12.11 19.69 2.76
N THR A 505 -13.04 18.78 2.48
CA THR A 505 -13.83 18.78 1.25
C THR A 505 -15.20 19.37 1.51
N VAL A 506 -15.46 20.57 0.97
CA VAL A 506 -16.78 21.18 0.94
C VAL A 506 -17.51 20.72 -0.32
N ARG A 507 -18.59 19.97 -0.15
CA ARG A 507 -19.41 19.47 -1.27
C ARG A 507 -20.48 20.48 -1.63
N GLU A 508 -20.89 20.50 -2.90
CA GLU A 508 -22.08 21.24 -3.31
C GLU A 508 -23.27 20.77 -2.47
N ARG A 509 -23.99 21.72 -1.86
CA ARG A 509 -25.22 21.40 -1.14
C ARG A 509 -26.28 20.92 -2.11
N ASN A 510 -26.70 19.67 -1.95
CA ASN A 510 -27.86 19.15 -2.67
C ASN A 510 -29.14 19.62 -1.97
N TYR A 511 -29.97 20.38 -2.69
CA TYR A 511 -31.25 20.84 -2.16
C TYR A 511 -32.37 19.79 -2.29
N LEU A 512 -32.14 18.69 -3.01
CA LEU A 512 -33.03 17.54 -2.98
C LEU A 512 -32.81 16.72 -1.70
N VAL A 513 -33.89 16.28 -1.09
CA VAL A 513 -33.86 15.35 0.03
C VAL A 513 -33.77 13.93 -0.53
N ASN A 514 -32.87 13.12 0.03
CA ASN A 514 -32.69 11.71 -0.32
C ASN A 514 -32.45 11.49 -1.83
N GLY A 515 -31.52 12.25 -2.42
CA GLY A 515 -31.20 12.19 -3.86
C GLY A 515 -30.55 10.88 -4.33
N GLY A 516 -29.88 10.17 -3.42
CA GLY A 516 -29.33 8.81 -3.65
C GLY A 516 -30.25 7.68 -3.16
N PHE A 517 -31.46 7.99 -2.69
CA PHE A 517 -32.47 6.99 -2.29
C PHE A 517 -32.11 6.07 -1.10
N GLU A 518 -31.04 6.39 -0.35
CA GLU A 518 -30.53 5.64 0.80
C GLU A 518 -31.52 5.59 1.97
N ASP A 519 -32.25 6.68 2.22
CA ASP A 519 -33.17 6.72 3.36
C ASP A 519 -34.39 5.82 3.14
N ALA A 520 -34.89 5.26 4.25
CA ALA A 520 -36.11 4.47 4.26
C ALA A 520 -37.35 5.30 3.91
N ASP A 521 -37.38 6.58 4.27
CA ASP A 521 -38.40 7.52 3.81
C ASP A 521 -38.05 8.02 2.41
N ARG A 522 -38.93 7.70 1.45
CA ARG A 522 -38.83 8.10 0.05
C ARG A 522 -40.06 8.88 -0.41
N SER A 523 -40.88 9.35 0.54
CA SER A 523 -42.17 10.00 0.25
C SER A 523 -42.04 11.37 -0.43
N MET A 524 -40.85 11.98 -0.37
CA MET A 524 -40.51 13.19 -1.12
C MET A 524 -40.44 12.94 -2.64
N TRP A 525 -40.20 11.70 -3.05
CA TRP A 525 -40.15 11.30 -4.45
C TRP A 525 -41.51 10.79 -4.92
N ARG A 526 -42.04 11.41 -5.96
CA ARG A 526 -43.25 10.98 -6.65
C ARG A 526 -42.88 10.20 -7.90
N LEU A 527 -43.02 8.88 -7.85
CA LEU A 527 -42.91 8.00 -9.01
C LEU A 527 -44.30 7.77 -9.62
N THR A 528 -44.43 8.00 -10.92
CA THR A 528 -45.63 7.71 -11.71
C THR A 528 -45.28 6.93 -12.97
N GLY A 529 -46.24 6.19 -13.52
CA GLY A 529 -46.01 5.30 -14.67
C GLY A 529 -45.66 3.88 -14.25
N THR A 530 -44.96 3.15 -15.13
CA THR A 530 -44.63 1.73 -14.95
C THR A 530 -43.17 1.46 -15.30
N GLY A 531 -42.62 0.35 -14.82
CA GLY A 531 -41.28 -0.12 -15.20
C GLY A 531 -40.12 0.50 -14.41
N ALA A 532 -40.38 1.25 -13.33
CA ALA A 532 -39.37 1.75 -12.42
C ALA A 532 -39.69 1.38 -10.97
N THR A 533 -38.66 1.13 -10.17
CA THR A 533 -38.73 0.79 -8.74
C THR A 533 -37.81 1.69 -7.94
N LEU A 534 -38.38 2.43 -6.99
CA LEU A 534 -37.67 3.40 -6.16
C LEU A 534 -36.94 2.74 -4.98
N GLY A 535 -35.62 2.93 -4.87
CA GLY A 535 -34.81 2.47 -3.74
C GLY A 535 -34.54 0.97 -3.70
N GLY A 536 -34.34 0.35 -4.87
CA GLY A 536 -33.82 -1.01 -5.00
C GLY A 536 -32.37 -1.11 -4.54
N ALA A 537 -31.90 -2.30 -4.15
CA ALA A 537 -30.51 -2.52 -3.75
C ALA A 537 -29.61 -2.90 -4.93
N GLU A 538 -30.15 -2.85 -6.15
CA GLU A 538 -29.47 -3.28 -7.35
C GLU A 538 -28.72 -2.10 -7.97
N ASN A 539 -27.47 -2.35 -8.35
CA ASN A 539 -26.62 -1.46 -9.14
C ASN A 539 -26.59 0.04 -8.71
N PRO A 540 -26.44 0.37 -7.41
CA PRO A 540 -26.19 1.73 -6.98
C PRO A 540 -24.86 2.26 -7.53
N ARG A 541 -24.80 3.57 -7.79
CA ARG A 541 -23.56 4.29 -8.11
C ARG A 541 -22.81 4.63 -6.83
N THR A 542 -23.52 5.20 -5.87
CA THR A 542 -23.01 5.47 -4.53
C THR A 542 -23.94 4.84 -3.50
N GLY A 543 -23.42 4.55 -2.31
CA GLY A 543 -24.23 3.92 -1.26
C GLY A 543 -24.72 2.52 -1.63
N THR A 544 -25.96 2.22 -1.24
CA THR A 544 -26.56 0.88 -1.29
C THR A 544 -27.91 0.82 -2.01
N ARG A 545 -28.44 1.96 -2.47
CA ARG A 545 -29.78 2.09 -3.05
C ARG A 545 -29.76 2.86 -4.36
N SER A 546 -30.69 2.53 -5.26
CA SER A 546 -30.91 3.30 -6.48
C SER A 546 -32.35 3.17 -6.98
N THR A 547 -32.74 3.92 -8.00
CA THR A 547 -33.99 3.69 -8.73
C THR A 547 -33.72 2.83 -9.95
N ASN A 548 -34.12 1.56 -9.93
CA ASN A 548 -33.93 0.65 -11.06
C ASN A 548 -35.13 0.72 -12.01
N PHE A 549 -34.89 0.56 -13.31
CA PHE A 549 -35.95 0.51 -14.31
C PHE A 549 -35.75 -0.60 -15.35
N TRP A 550 -36.84 -1.32 -15.65
CA TRP A 550 -36.95 -2.36 -16.68
C TRP A 550 -38.41 -2.81 -16.84
N LEU A 551 -38.82 -3.14 -18.06
CA LEU A 551 -40.07 -3.87 -18.31
C LEU A 551 -39.99 -4.70 -19.60
N ALA A 552 -40.75 -5.80 -19.66
CA ALA A 552 -40.84 -6.67 -20.85
C ALA A 552 -41.66 -6.08 -22.01
N THR A 553 -42.31 -4.94 -21.81
CA THR A 553 -43.11 -4.19 -22.79
C THR A 553 -42.72 -2.73 -22.73
N ASP A 554 -43.00 -1.96 -23.78
CA ASP A 554 -42.79 -0.51 -23.80
C ASP A 554 -43.40 0.15 -22.56
N TYR A 555 -42.67 1.09 -21.99
CA TYR A 555 -43.02 1.69 -20.72
C TYR A 555 -42.55 3.13 -20.61
N ALA A 556 -43.23 3.87 -19.75
CA ALA A 556 -42.85 5.23 -19.41
C ALA A 556 -43.03 5.45 -17.92
N PHE A 557 -42.15 6.24 -17.34
CA PHE A 557 -42.25 6.68 -15.96
C PHE A 557 -41.78 8.12 -15.81
N SER A 558 -42.23 8.76 -14.73
CA SER A 558 -41.76 10.06 -14.28
C SER A 558 -41.44 9.97 -12.80
N LEU A 559 -40.22 10.33 -12.43
CA LEU A 559 -39.74 10.46 -11.06
C LEU A 559 -39.53 11.94 -10.73
N GLU A 560 -40.22 12.46 -9.72
CA GLU A 560 -40.23 13.90 -9.44
C GLU A 560 -40.05 14.20 -7.96
N GLN A 561 -39.30 15.27 -7.64
CA GLN A 561 -39.26 15.89 -6.33
C GLN A 561 -39.43 17.41 -6.47
N THR A 562 -40.32 17.99 -5.66
CA THR A 562 -40.49 19.45 -5.54
C THR A 562 -39.89 19.93 -4.23
N VAL A 563 -38.99 20.90 -4.32
CA VAL A 563 -38.35 21.55 -3.17
C VAL A 563 -38.90 22.95 -3.00
N THR A 564 -39.18 23.33 -1.76
CA THR A 564 -39.64 24.67 -1.36
C THR A 564 -38.66 25.29 -0.36
N GLY A 565 -38.66 26.61 -0.23
CA GLY A 565 -37.75 27.33 0.66
C GLY A 565 -36.33 27.49 0.11
N LEU A 566 -36.14 27.35 -1.20
CA LEU A 566 -34.88 27.64 -1.86
C LEU A 566 -34.55 29.14 -1.75
N PRO A 567 -33.30 29.50 -1.40
CA PRO A 567 -32.82 30.87 -1.57
C PRO A 567 -33.02 31.37 -3.01
N ALA A 568 -33.26 32.66 -3.19
CA ALA A 568 -33.29 33.23 -4.53
C ALA A 568 -31.91 33.06 -5.21
N GLY A 569 -31.91 32.60 -6.46
CA GLY A 569 -30.67 32.36 -7.20
C GLY A 569 -30.83 31.44 -8.40
N THR A 570 -29.71 31.06 -8.98
CA THR A 570 -29.65 30.19 -10.15
C THR A 570 -29.38 28.75 -9.73
N TYR A 571 -30.08 27.78 -10.32
CA TYR A 571 -30.02 26.37 -9.94
C TYR A 571 -29.92 25.47 -11.18
N ARG A 572 -29.20 24.36 -11.08
CA ARG A 572 -29.15 23.30 -12.10
C ARG A 572 -29.43 21.95 -11.46
N ALA A 573 -29.96 21.01 -12.24
CA ALA A 573 -30.15 19.64 -11.80
C ALA A 573 -29.23 18.67 -12.56
N SER A 574 -28.86 17.57 -11.90
CA SER A 574 -28.12 16.46 -12.50
C SER A 574 -28.59 15.14 -11.87
N ALA A 575 -28.32 14.03 -12.53
CA ALA A 575 -28.39 12.69 -11.94
C ALA A 575 -27.35 11.80 -12.61
N SER A 576 -27.13 10.61 -12.08
CA SER A 576 -26.34 9.58 -12.74
C SER A 576 -27.25 8.47 -13.22
N VAL A 577 -27.17 8.13 -14.50
CA VAL A 577 -27.97 7.07 -15.13
C VAL A 577 -27.05 6.10 -15.85
N GLN A 578 -27.27 4.81 -15.63
CA GLN A 578 -26.72 3.73 -16.46
C GLN A 578 -27.86 2.95 -17.07
N GLY A 579 -27.58 2.17 -18.11
CA GLY A 579 -28.58 1.32 -18.75
C GLY A 579 -28.15 0.95 -20.16
N ASP A 580 -28.96 0.15 -20.84
CA ASP A 580 -28.71 -0.26 -22.23
C ASP A 580 -30.04 -0.69 -22.87
N ASN A 581 -29.96 -1.11 -24.13
CA ASN A 581 -31.01 -1.73 -24.94
C ASN A 581 -32.15 -0.77 -25.31
N GLU A 582 -31.86 0.53 -25.35
CA GLU A 582 -32.72 1.55 -25.92
C GLU A 582 -32.82 1.44 -27.45
N GLN A 583 -33.97 1.83 -27.98
CA GLN A 583 -34.23 1.87 -29.42
C GLN A 583 -34.29 3.30 -29.94
N ALA A 584 -34.21 3.45 -31.27
CA ALA A 584 -34.40 4.74 -31.92
C ALA A 584 -35.80 5.32 -31.60
N GLY A 585 -35.86 6.40 -30.84
CA GLY A 585 -37.10 7.03 -30.36
C GLY A 585 -37.29 6.95 -28.84
N ASP A 586 -36.50 6.15 -28.15
CA ASP A 586 -36.44 6.13 -26.70
C ASP A 586 -35.84 7.43 -26.16
N SER A 587 -36.28 7.83 -24.96
CA SER A 587 -35.75 9.01 -24.29
C SER A 587 -35.77 8.86 -22.79
N ILE A 588 -34.71 9.33 -22.14
CA ILE A 588 -34.67 9.58 -20.71
C ILE A 588 -34.02 10.94 -20.50
N ARG A 589 -34.67 11.82 -19.72
CA ARG A 589 -34.20 13.20 -19.53
C ARG A 589 -34.47 13.69 -18.12
N ILE A 590 -33.56 14.49 -17.60
CA ILE A 590 -33.78 15.29 -16.39
C ILE A 590 -34.22 16.69 -16.78
N THR A 591 -35.18 17.22 -16.04
CA THR A 591 -35.73 18.56 -16.19
C THR A 591 -35.78 19.25 -14.83
N VAL A 592 -35.32 20.49 -14.77
CA VAL A 592 -35.52 21.38 -13.63
C VAL A 592 -36.46 22.51 -14.03
N SER A 593 -37.46 22.83 -13.21
CA SER A 593 -38.41 23.92 -13.47
C SER A 593 -38.67 24.76 -12.22
N ARG A 594 -38.91 26.06 -12.39
CA ARG A 594 -39.26 26.95 -11.27
C ARG A 594 -40.75 26.84 -10.94
N GLY A 595 -41.10 26.82 -9.65
CA GLY A 595 -42.46 26.60 -9.17
C GLY A 595 -43.38 27.81 -9.36
N GLY A 596 -44.15 27.84 -10.44
CA GLY A 596 -45.17 28.87 -10.69
C GLY A 596 -45.88 28.62 -12.00
N GLY A 597 -47.10 28.06 -11.93
CA GLY A 597 -47.96 27.90 -13.10
C GLY A 597 -48.22 29.24 -13.78
N ALA A 598 -48.37 29.20 -15.11
CA ALA A 598 -48.71 30.34 -15.94
C ALA A 598 -49.84 31.19 -15.33
N ALA A 599 -49.49 32.34 -14.75
CA ALA A 599 -50.46 33.40 -14.51
C ALA A 599 -50.68 34.10 -15.85
N SER A 600 -51.84 33.85 -16.44
CA SER A 600 -52.40 34.68 -17.50
C SER A 600 -52.72 36.04 -16.89
N ASP A 601 -51.80 36.99 -16.99
CA ASP A 601 -52.11 38.40 -16.80
C ASP A 601 -51.86 39.13 -18.12
N ASP A 602 -52.97 39.49 -18.77
CA ASP A 602 -53.04 40.18 -20.06
C ASP A 602 -52.64 41.64 -19.88
N ARG A 603 -51.33 41.88 -19.67
CA ARG A 603 -50.73 43.21 -19.67
C ARG A 603 -49.48 43.24 -20.55
N PRO A 604 -49.29 44.26 -21.42
CA PRO A 604 -48.11 44.32 -22.26
C PRO A 604 -46.87 44.60 -21.41
N ALA A 605 -45.89 43.69 -21.44
CA ALA A 605 -44.60 43.86 -20.79
C ALA A 605 -43.71 44.87 -21.56
N PRO A 606 -42.94 45.72 -20.85
CA PRO A 606 -41.89 46.51 -21.49
C PRO A 606 -40.66 45.64 -21.80
N ARG A 607 -39.98 46.05 -22.88
CA ARG A 607 -38.72 45.58 -23.48
C ARG A 607 -37.80 44.65 -22.66
N ALA A 608 -37.42 43.54 -23.31
CA ALA A 608 -36.56 42.46 -22.85
C ALA A 608 -35.22 42.85 -22.22
N VAL A 609 -34.97 42.31 -21.03
CA VAL A 609 -33.65 41.88 -20.53
C VAL A 609 -33.69 40.35 -20.57
N ALA A 610 -32.62 39.68 -20.99
CA ALA A 610 -32.59 38.23 -21.21
C ALA A 610 -33.06 37.47 -19.95
N THR A 611 -34.27 36.93 -19.99
CA THR A 611 -34.88 36.19 -18.89
C THR A 611 -34.39 34.74 -18.93
N SER A 612 -33.82 34.26 -17.82
CA SER A 612 -33.53 32.83 -17.60
C SER A 612 -34.74 31.96 -17.97
N PRO A 613 -34.54 30.78 -18.59
CA PRO A 613 -35.65 29.92 -18.98
C PRO A 613 -36.41 29.43 -17.74
N ALA A 614 -37.72 29.22 -17.89
CA ALA A 614 -38.60 28.75 -16.81
C ALA A 614 -38.39 27.26 -16.50
N GLU A 615 -37.84 26.52 -17.44
CA GLU A 615 -37.42 25.12 -17.32
C GLU A 615 -36.15 24.89 -18.15
N ALA A 616 -35.31 23.95 -17.71
CA ALA A 616 -34.13 23.49 -18.42
C ALA A 616 -34.01 21.97 -18.31
N SER A 617 -33.38 21.34 -19.28
CA SER A 617 -33.31 19.87 -19.33
C SER A 617 -32.04 19.36 -19.97
N ALA A 618 -31.65 18.14 -19.61
CA ALA A 618 -30.60 17.39 -20.30
C ALA A 618 -31.04 15.93 -20.52
N ALA A 619 -30.61 15.34 -21.63
CA ALA A 619 -30.89 13.94 -21.96
C ALA A 619 -29.76 13.06 -21.44
N PHE A 620 -30.10 11.86 -20.96
CA PHE A 620 -29.12 10.84 -20.60
C PHE A 620 -28.83 9.92 -21.77
N GLU A 621 -27.63 9.36 -21.77
CA GLU A 621 -27.26 8.23 -22.61
C GLU A 621 -27.30 6.93 -21.77
N LEU A 622 -27.69 5.82 -22.40
CA LEU A 622 -27.70 4.50 -21.78
C LEU A 622 -26.49 3.70 -22.32
N ASN A 623 -25.34 3.88 -21.67
CA ASN A 623 -24.03 3.47 -22.22
C ASN A 623 -23.57 2.06 -21.79
N GLY A 624 -24.44 1.27 -21.18
CA GLY A 624 -24.15 -0.07 -20.67
C GLY A 624 -23.94 -0.14 -19.15
N TYR A 625 -23.59 -1.34 -18.68
CA TYR A 625 -23.39 -1.62 -17.25
C TYR A 625 -22.18 -0.89 -16.69
N ARG A 626 -22.40 -0.14 -15.59
CA ARG A 626 -21.45 0.74 -14.90
C ARG A 626 -20.87 1.87 -15.76
N ALA A 627 -21.41 2.09 -16.96
CA ALA A 627 -21.09 3.22 -17.82
C ALA A 627 -22.10 4.35 -17.57
N TRP A 628 -21.83 5.15 -16.54
CA TRP A 628 -22.76 6.17 -16.07
C TRP A 628 -22.73 7.46 -16.92
N SER A 629 -23.91 7.87 -17.38
CA SER A 629 -24.19 9.19 -17.97
C SER A 629 -24.65 10.17 -16.87
N SER A 630 -23.95 11.28 -16.69
CA SER A 630 -24.26 12.28 -15.65
C SER A 630 -24.37 13.73 -16.16
N PRO A 631 -25.27 14.02 -17.12
CA PRO A 631 -25.46 15.35 -17.68
C PRO A 631 -26.14 16.29 -16.68
N SER A 632 -25.72 17.56 -16.69
CA SER A 632 -26.39 18.65 -15.96
C SER A 632 -27.29 19.44 -16.90
N THR A 633 -28.42 19.91 -16.39
CA THR A 633 -29.27 20.87 -17.11
C THR A 633 -28.57 22.22 -17.24
N ASP A 634 -29.00 23.04 -18.22
CA ASP A 634 -28.80 24.48 -18.12
C ASP A 634 -29.39 25.01 -16.80
N ALA A 635 -28.88 26.14 -16.33
CA ALA A 635 -29.29 26.71 -15.06
C ALA A 635 -30.58 27.54 -15.20
N ILE A 636 -31.47 27.46 -14.21
CA ILE A 636 -32.71 28.24 -14.11
C ILE A 636 -32.66 29.23 -12.94
N GLU A 637 -33.33 30.36 -13.07
CA GLU A 637 -33.48 31.35 -12.01
C GLU A 637 -34.74 31.05 -11.16
N VAL A 638 -34.51 30.74 -9.87
CA VAL A 638 -35.53 30.59 -8.85
C VAL A 638 -35.68 31.93 -8.11
N GLY A 639 -36.87 32.51 -8.21
CA GLY A 639 -37.20 33.80 -7.60
C GLY A 639 -37.64 33.68 -6.14
N ALA A 640 -38.26 34.74 -5.61
CA ALA A 640 -38.65 34.84 -4.19
C ALA A 640 -39.68 33.80 -3.71
N ASN A 641 -40.36 33.09 -4.62
CA ASN A 641 -41.21 31.94 -4.30
C ASN A 641 -40.42 30.69 -3.88
N GLY A 642 -39.10 30.67 -4.10
CA GLY A 642 -38.17 29.68 -3.53
C GLY A 642 -38.54 28.23 -3.84
N THR A 643 -39.14 27.96 -4.99
CA THR A 643 -39.65 26.63 -5.35
C THR A 643 -39.06 26.17 -6.66
N ALA A 644 -38.57 24.93 -6.70
CA ALA A 644 -38.16 24.26 -7.92
C ALA A 644 -38.56 22.79 -7.90
N THR A 645 -38.80 22.23 -9.09
CA THR A 645 -39.15 20.83 -9.28
C THR A 645 -38.10 20.18 -10.17
N VAL A 646 -37.52 19.08 -9.71
CA VAL A 646 -36.66 18.20 -10.51
C VAL A 646 -37.45 16.97 -10.91
N ARG A 647 -37.46 16.68 -12.20
CA ARG A 647 -38.21 15.57 -12.80
C ARG A 647 -37.33 14.80 -13.76
N ILE A 648 -37.34 13.48 -13.66
CA ILE A 648 -36.74 12.58 -14.65
C ILE A 648 -37.88 11.86 -15.35
N ASP A 649 -38.01 12.10 -16.66
CA ASP A 649 -39.00 11.44 -17.51
C ASP A 649 -38.29 10.42 -18.40
N ALA A 650 -38.86 9.22 -18.49
CA ALA A 650 -38.40 8.17 -19.38
C ALA A 650 -39.57 7.64 -20.22
N SER A 651 -39.31 7.44 -21.52
CA SER A 651 -40.17 6.73 -22.47
C SER A 651 -39.27 5.75 -23.20
N LEU A 652 -39.39 4.47 -22.86
CA LEU A 652 -38.43 3.44 -23.22
C LEU A 652 -39.15 2.25 -23.87
N SER A 653 -38.49 1.67 -24.87
CA SER A 653 -38.94 0.45 -25.52
C SER A 653 -38.82 -0.75 -24.58
N ALA A 654 -39.55 -1.82 -24.90
CA ALA A 654 -39.45 -3.09 -24.19
C ALA A 654 -37.98 -3.52 -24.02
N LEU A 655 -37.66 -4.05 -22.84
CA LEU A 655 -36.36 -4.60 -22.46
C LEU A 655 -35.22 -3.58 -22.28
N ALA A 656 -35.41 -2.29 -22.58
CA ALA A 656 -34.49 -1.26 -22.10
C ALA A 656 -34.40 -1.36 -20.57
N TRP A 657 -33.20 -1.26 -20.02
CA TRP A 657 -32.98 -1.39 -18.58
C TRP A 657 -32.03 -0.31 -18.10
N GLY A 658 -32.03 -0.05 -16.79
CA GLY A 658 -31.04 0.85 -16.21
C GLY A 658 -31.27 1.16 -14.74
N SER A 659 -30.49 2.11 -14.23
CA SER A 659 -30.58 2.58 -12.84
C SER A 659 -30.26 4.06 -12.77
N ILE A 660 -30.99 4.79 -11.93
CA ILE A 660 -30.84 6.22 -11.64
C ILE A 660 -30.36 6.36 -10.20
N ASP A 661 -29.32 7.17 -10.00
CA ASP A 661 -28.75 7.46 -8.70
C ASP A 661 -28.18 8.90 -8.64
N ASP A 662 -27.78 9.35 -7.45
CA ASP A 662 -27.14 10.67 -7.23
C ASP A 662 -27.91 11.85 -7.84
N VAL A 663 -29.24 11.91 -7.64
CA VAL A 663 -30.03 13.04 -8.18
C VAL A 663 -29.76 14.29 -7.36
N THR A 664 -29.39 15.37 -8.04
CA THR A 664 -28.97 16.63 -7.41
C THR A 664 -29.75 17.83 -7.95
N LEU A 665 -30.01 18.79 -7.05
CA LEU A 665 -30.39 20.17 -7.36
C LEU A 665 -29.40 21.07 -6.63
N VAL A 666 -28.53 21.73 -7.37
CA VAL A 666 -27.45 22.54 -6.80
C VAL A 666 -27.59 23.99 -7.24
N ARG A 667 -27.22 24.92 -6.36
CA ARG A 667 -27.16 26.34 -6.69
C ARG A 667 -25.91 26.59 -7.53
N VAL A 668 -26.06 27.29 -8.64
CA VAL A 668 -24.94 27.65 -9.52
C VAL A 668 -24.30 28.94 -9.00
N THR A 669 -23.06 28.84 -8.56
CA THR A 669 -22.18 29.98 -8.26
C THR A 669 -21.21 30.16 -9.43
N ALA A 670 -21.09 31.39 -9.94
CA ALA A 670 -20.02 31.71 -10.89
C ALA A 670 -18.67 31.66 -10.17
N ALA A 671 -17.65 31.11 -10.83
CA ALA A 671 -16.27 31.22 -10.36
C ALA A 671 -15.88 32.70 -10.26
N ALA A 672 -15.20 33.06 -9.18
CA ALA A 672 -14.66 34.39 -8.99
C ALA A 672 -13.50 34.65 -9.95
N ASP A 673 -13.29 35.93 -10.28
CA ASP A 673 -12.02 36.36 -10.86
C ASP A 673 -10.94 36.37 -9.78
N THR A 674 -9.94 35.52 -9.92
CA THR A 674 -8.86 35.35 -8.94
C THR A 674 -7.60 36.15 -9.28
N ALA A 675 -7.60 36.96 -10.35
CA ALA A 675 -6.42 37.65 -10.83
C ALA A 675 -5.76 38.55 -9.76
N GLU A 676 -6.57 39.27 -8.98
CA GLU A 676 -6.06 40.15 -7.91
C GLU A 676 -5.47 39.36 -6.74
N LEU A 677 -6.09 38.23 -6.37
CA LEU A 677 -5.59 37.33 -5.34
C LEU A 677 -4.25 36.70 -5.75
N ALA A 678 -4.15 36.23 -6.99
CA ALA A 678 -2.91 35.70 -7.55
C ALA A 678 -1.79 36.76 -7.58
N ALA A 679 -2.13 38.01 -7.94
CA ALA A 679 -1.18 39.12 -7.90
C ALA A 679 -0.71 39.45 -6.46
N ALA A 680 -1.60 39.35 -5.46
CA ALA A 680 -1.24 39.53 -4.07
C ALA A 680 -0.32 38.42 -3.55
N VAL A 681 -0.54 37.16 -3.94
CA VAL A 681 0.36 36.03 -3.62
C VAL A 681 1.74 36.26 -4.24
N ALA A 682 1.80 36.64 -5.52
CA ALA A 682 3.07 36.94 -6.19
C ALA A 682 3.83 38.10 -5.52
N ARG A 683 3.13 39.11 -4.99
CA ARG A 683 3.74 40.18 -4.19
C ARG A 683 4.35 39.66 -2.88
N ALA A 684 3.66 38.75 -2.19
CA ALA A 684 4.16 38.17 -0.95
C ALA A 684 5.40 37.29 -1.20
N ASP A 685 5.39 36.50 -2.27
CA ASP A 685 6.53 35.66 -2.68
C ASP A 685 7.77 36.49 -3.06
N GLY A 686 7.58 37.73 -3.51
CA GLY A 686 8.64 38.65 -3.87
C GLY A 686 9.19 39.53 -2.74
N LEU A 687 8.78 39.31 -1.48
CA LEU A 687 9.25 40.11 -0.34
C LEU A 687 10.74 39.84 -0.04
N ASP A 688 11.50 40.91 0.18
CA ASP A 688 12.80 40.84 0.84
C ASP A 688 12.59 40.57 2.33
N ARG A 689 12.61 39.29 2.70
CA ARG A 689 12.23 38.83 4.05
C ARG A 689 13.17 39.36 5.13
N ASP A 690 14.43 39.64 4.81
CA ASP A 690 15.41 40.16 5.78
C ASP A 690 15.10 41.60 6.22
N ALA A 691 14.27 42.32 5.44
CA ALA A 691 13.85 43.68 5.75
C ALA A 691 12.73 43.76 6.79
N PHE A 692 12.09 42.64 7.18
CA PHE A 692 10.88 42.64 8.01
C PHE A 692 10.98 41.75 9.25
N SER A 693 10.19 42.08 10.28
CA SER A 693 10.16 41.35 11.53
C SER A 693 9.59 39.93 11.34
N SER A 694 10.10 38.98 12.11
CA SER A 694 9.65 37.58 12.08
C SER A 694 8.17 37.43 12.43
N ALA A 695 7.63 38.33 13.25
CA ALA A 695 6.22 38.33 13.64
C ALA A 695 5.31 38.74 12.47
N SER A 696 5.61 39.86 11.81
CA SER A 696 4.80 40.32 10.67
C SER A 696 4.93 39.43 9.43
N LEU A 697 6.07 38.74 9.24
CA LEU A 697 6.23 37.75 8.18
C LEU A 697 5.36 36.51 8.41
N ARG A 698 5.19 36.08 9.66
CA ARG A 698 4.32 34.95 10.00
C ARG A 698 2.85 35.21 9.61
N ASP A 699 2.38 36.44 9.80
CA ASP A 699 1.03 36.83 9.39
C ASP A 699 0.87 36.80 7.86
N VAL A 700 1.89 37.22 7.11
CA VAL A 700 1.91 37.12 5.64
C VAL A 700 1.93 35.65 5.19
N ASP A 701 2.80 34.83 5.76
CA ASP A 701 2.90 33.40 5.41
C ASP A 701 1.56 32.68 5.65
N THR A 702 0.88 33.00 6.76
CA THR A 702 -0.46 32.48 7.08
C THR A 702 -1.49 32.88 6.02
N ALA A 703 -1.52 34.16 5.63
CA ALA A 703 -2.45 34.64 4.62
C ALA A 703 -2.15 34.11 3.21
N VAL A 704 -0.88 33.83 2.88
CA VAL A 704 -0.48 33.19 1.61
C VAL A 704 -0.99 31.76 1.52
N VAL A 705 -0.90 30.97 2.59
CA VAL A 705 -1.45 29.61 2.62
C VAL A 705 -2.95 29.63 2.33
N GLN A 706 -3.70 30.53 2.98
CA GLN A 706 -5.13 30.70 2.72
C GLN A 706 -5.42 31.12 1.28
N ALA A 707 -4.68 32.10 0.74
CA ALA A 707 -4.83 32.57 -0.63
C ALA A 707 -4.56 31.46 -1.66
N ARG A 708 -3.50 30.67 -1.45
CA ARG A 708 -3.17 29.53 -2.31
C ARG A 708 -4.23 28.43 -2.25
N SER A 709 -4.81 28.18 -1.08
CA SER A 709 -5.94 27.24 -0.97
C SER A 709 -7.15 27.70 -1.78
N VAL A 710 -7.47 29.00 -1.79
CA VAL A 710 -8.57 29.54 -2.62
C VAL A 710 -8.23 29.46 -4.11
N LEU A 711 -6.98 29.74 -4.50
CA LEU A 711 -6.52 29.63 -5.89
C LEU A 711 -6.51 28.19 -6.41
N ALA A 712 -6.32 27.21 -5.53
CA ALA A 712 -6.36 25.79 -5.86
C ALA A 712 -7.80 25.23 -5.98
N ALA A 713 -8.82 25.98 -5.56
CA ALA A 713 -10.21 25.53 -5.64
C ALA A 713 -10.68 25.39 -7.10
N LEU A 714 -11.43 24.33 -7.40
CA LEU A 714 -11.96 24.08 -8.74
C LEU A 714 -12.95 25.17 -9.20
N VAL A 715 -13.71 25.75 -8.26
CA VAL A 715 -14.66 26.85 -8.49
C VAL A 715 -14.58 27.83 -7.31
N PRO A 716 -13.57 28.74 -7.28
CA PRO A 716 -13.42 29.68 -6.17
C PRO A 716 -14.62 30.63 -6.10
N THR A 717 -15.16 30.88 -4.92
CA THR A 717 -16.29 31.83 -4.75
C THR A 717 -15.80 33.26 -4.64
N GLN A 718 -16.65 34.23 -5.01
CA GLN A 718 -16.30 35.65 -4.90
C GLN A 718 -16.00 36.03 -3.44
N SER A 719 -16.79 35.54 -2.49
CA SER A 719 -16.56 35.82 -1.06
C SER A 719 -15.26 35.23 -0.53
N ALA A 720 -14.87 34.02 -0.95
CA ALA A 720 -13.60 33.41 -0.54
C ALA A 720 -12.41 34.17 -1.15
N THR A 721 -12.54 34.57 -2.41
CA THR A 721 -11.51 35.34 -3.13
C THR A 721 -11.33 36.72 -2.51
N ASP A 722 -12.42 37.45 -2.26
CA ASP A 722 -12.40 38.76 -1.62
C ASP A 722 -11.85 38.68 -0.18
N GLY A 723 -12.25 37.65 0.56
CA GLY A 723 -11.80 37.41 1.94
C GLY A 723 -10.30 37.12 2.02
N ALA A 724 -9.80 36.20 1.19
CA ALA A 724 -8.38 35.87 1.12
C ALA A 724 -7.54 37.05 0.60
N LEU A 725 -8.06 37.79 -0.39
CA LEU A 725 -7.38 38.99 -0.91
C LEU A 725 -7.29 40.07 0.16
N SER A 726 -8.37 40.30 0.90
CA SER A 726 -8.40 41.27 2.00
C SER A 726 -7.43 40.88 3.13
N ALA A 727 -7.43 39.61 3.54
CA ALA A 727 -6.53 39.11 4.58
C ALA A 727 -5.05 39.22 4.16
N LEU A 728 -4.71 38.80 2.94
CA LEU A 728 -3.35 38.88 2.42
C LEU A 728 -2.90 40.32 2.23
N THR A 729 -3.78 41.20 1.73
CA THR A 729 -3.48 42.63 1.60
C THR A 729 -3.25 43.26 2.97
N ALA A 730 -4.09 42.96 3.97
CA ALA A 730 -3.92 43.46 5.32
C ALA A 730 -2.62 42.98 5.97
N ALA A 731 -2.23 41.70 5.78
CA ALA A 731 -0.98 41.17 6.28
C ALA A 731 0.23 41.83 5.61
N LEU A 732 0.18 42.03 4.29
CA LEU A 732 1.22 42.74 3.54
C LEU A 732 1.34 44.21 3.99
N ASP A 733 0.22 44.88 4.26
CA ASP A 733 0.19 46.27 4.73
C ASP A 733 0.65 46.40 6.20
N ALA A 734 0.57 45.32 6.99
CA ALA A 734 1.00 45.25 8.38
C ALA A 734 2.48 44.85 8.57
N LEU A 735 3.25 44.69 7.49
CA LEU A 735 4.68 44.38 7.54
C LEU A 735 5.46 45.42 8.36
N VAL A 736 6.23 44.94 9.34
CA VAL A 736 7.04 45.78 10.21
C VAL A 736 8.49 45.72 9.76
N ALA A 737 9.01 46.81 9.20
CA ALA A 737 10.41 46.90 8.80
C ALA A 737 11.35 46.79 10.02
N VAL A 738 12.41 45.97 9.90
CA VAL A 738 13.48 45.95 10.89
C VAL A 738 14.35 47.17 10.63
N THR A 739 14.41 48.11 11.56
CA THR A 739 15.36 49.22 11.44
C THR A 739 16.78 48.68 11.64
N PRO A 740 17.69 48.91 10.69
CA PRO A 740 19.10 48.66 10.93
C PRO A 740 19.57 49.59 12.04
N ASP A 741 20.20 49.03 13.06
CA ASP A 741 20.91 49.80 14.08
C ASP A 741 21.98 50.67 13.38
N PRO A 742 21.91 52.01 13.44
CA PRO A 742 22.87 52.87 12.77
C PRO A 742 24.16 52.91 13.58
N GLY A 743 24.95 51.84 13.55
CA GLY A 743 26.08 51.75 14.45
C GLY A 743 27.01 50.55 14.29
N THR A 744 27.57 50.32 13.10
CA THR A 744 28.98 49.89 12.96
C THR A 744 29.42 50.04 11.50
N GLY A 745 29.80 51.27 11.13
CA GLY A 745 30.51 51.51 9.88
C GLY A 745 31.91 50.91 9.94
N THR A 746 32.27 50.13 8.93
CA THR A 746 33.68 49.96 8.52
C THR A 746 33.76 50.19 7.01
N PRO A 747 34.58 51.15 6.53
CA PRO A 747 34.66 51.52 5.11
C PRO A 747 35.86 50.87 4.39
N GLY A 748 35.69 50.66 3.08
CA GLY A 748 36.78 50.46 2.11
C GLY A 748 36.43 49.35 1.11
N THR A 749 36.58 49.47 -0.20
CA THR A 749 37.26 50.44 -1.09
C THR A 749 36.76 50.10 -2.51
N GLY A 750 36.20 51.03 -3.28
CA GLY A 750 36.94 51.75 -4.34
C GLY A 750 37.25 50.86 -5.56
N SER A 751 36.48 50.88 -6.64
CA SER A 751 36.70 51.64 -7.89
C SER A 751 36.11 50.79 -9.04
N GLY A 752 35.63 51.28 -10.17
CA GLY A 752 35.72 52.59 -10.76
C GLY A 752 34.68 52.78 -11.88
N THR A 753 34.60 54.02 -12.30
CA THR A 753 33.68 54.64 -13.26
C THR A 753 33.85 54.16 -14.70
N GLY A 754 32.73 54.03 -15.42
CA GLY A 754 32.67 53.98 -16.88
C GLY A 754 31.27 54.26 -17.41
N THR A 755 31.03 55.51 -17.80
CA THR A 755 30.00 56.02 -18.74
C THR A 755 29.54 54.99 -19.79
N GLY A 756 28.32 54.87 -20.28
CA GLY A 756 27.13 55.72 -20.30
C GLY A 756 26.24 55.27 -21.47
N THR A 757 24.93 55.22 -21.22
CA THR A 757 23.80 55.38 -22.16
C THR A 757 23.47 54.33 -23.25
N THR A 758 22.22 53.84 -23.12
CA THR A 758 21.15 53.60 -24.12
C THR A 758 21.15 52.32 -24.97
N GLY A 759 20.08 51.53 -24.81
CA GLY A 759 19.51 50.66 -25.85
C GLY A 759 19.03 49.29 -25.38
N ALA A 760 17.73 49.16 -25.09
CA ALA A 760 17.02 47.87 -25.07
C ALA A 760 16.45 47.57 -26.48
N PRO A 761 15.83 46.41 -26.74
CA PRO A 761 16.41 45.06 -26.71
C PRO A 761 16.14 44.30 -28.03
N ALA A 762 16.91 43.25 -28.36
CA ALA A 762 16.46 42.14 -29.22
C ALA A 762 17.51 41.03 -29.22
N GLY A 763 17.08 39.80 -28.95
CA GLY A 763 17.90 38.61 -29.14
C GLY A 763 17.37 37.40 -28.39
N THR A 764 16.43 36.67 -29.00
CA THR A 764 16.26 35.22 -28.78
C THR A 764 17.59 34.53 -29.12
N PRO A 765 17.93 33.38 -28.49
CA PRO A 765 17.53 32.11 -29.09
C PRO A 765 17.14 31.01 -28.07
N ALA A 766 16.46 30.00 -28.64
CA ALA A 766 16.40 28.56 -28.30
C ALA A 766 17.28 28.10 -27.12
N GLY A 767 16.82 27.23 -26.22
CA GLY A 767 16.00 26.05 -26.45
C GLY A 767 16.75 24.87 -25.83
N THR A 768 16.28 24.39 -24.69
CA THR A 768 16.81 23.20 -24.02
C THR A 768 15.64 22.26 -23.80
N GLY A 769 15.64 21.15 -24.53
CA GLY A 769 14.70 20.05 -24.34
C GLY A 769 14.96 19.36 -23.01
N GLY A 770 13.92 19.26 -22.19
CA GLY A 770 13.88 18.27 -21.12
C GLY A 770 13.42 16.95 -21.71
N SER A 771 14.30 15.95 -21.70
CA SER A 771 13.89 14.56 -21.84
C SER A 771 13.36 14.09 -20.49
N SER A 772 12.06 13.87 -20.40
CA SER A 772 11.46 13.06 -19.35
C SER A 772 11.86 11.61 -19.61
N ALA A 773 12.82 11.08 -18.86
CA ALA A 773 13.02 9.63 -18.77
C ALA A 773 11.81 9.07 -18.03
N ALA A 774 11.08 8.17 -18.69
CA ALA A 774 9.99 7.43 -18.09
C ALA A 774 10.57 6.41 -17.10
N ALA A 775 10.20 6.53 -15.83
CA ALA A 775 10.41 5.49 -14.84
C ALA A 775 9.45 4.33 -15.20
N GLY A 776 10.01 3.23 -15.67
CA GLY A 776 9.32 1.95 -15.77
C GLY A 776 9.51 1.21 -14.46
N SER A 777 8.42 0.87 -13.77
CA SER A 777 8.40 0.06 -12.57
C SER A 777 8.83 -1.38 -12.90
N LEU A 778 9.86 -1.88 -12.20
CA LEU A 778 10.29 -3.28 -12.23
C LEU A 778 9.17 -4.20 -11.70
N PRO A 779 9.06 -5.45 -12.17
CA PRO A 779 8.14 -6.40 -11.56
C PRO A 779 8.61 -6.72 -10.13
N ALA A 780 7.79 -6.33 -9.15
CA ALA A 780 7.88 -6.84 -7.79
C ALA A 780 7.90 -8.38 -7.83
N THR A 781 8.73 -9.01 -7.00
CA THR A 781 8.64 -10.45 -6.69
C THR A 781 7.25 -10.73 -6.11
N GLY A 782 6.27 -11.00 -7.00
CA GLY A 782 4.85 -11.16 -6.66
C GLY A 782 3.83 -10.38 -7.51
N GLY A 783 4.24 -9.57 -8.50
CA GLY A 783 3.31 -8.79 -9.32
C GLY A 783 2.69 -9.57 -10.50
N THR A 784 1.37 -9.73 -10.51
CA THR A 784 0.66 -10.07 -11.77
C THR A 784 0.69 -8.88 -12.72
N ALA A 785 1.07 -9.09 -13.98
CA ALA A 785 1.18 -8.04 -15.00
C ALA A 785 -0.11 -7.20 -15.14
N PRO A 786 0.00 -5.87 -15.38
CA PRO A 786 -1.17 -5.02 -15.59
C PRO A 786 -1.82 -5.33 -16.94
N TRP A 787 -3.10 -5.73 -16.93
CA TRP A 787 -3.87 -6.00 -18.14
C TRP A 787 -4.18 -4.68 -18.87
N ALA A 788 -3.58 -4.49 -20.05
CA ALA A 788 -4.06 -3.51 -21.02
C ALA A 788 -5.40 -4.00 -21.64
N PRO A 789 -6.44 -3.16 -21.73
CA PRO A 789 -7.74 -3.61 -22.23
C PRO A 789 -7.73 -3.61 -23.76
N LEU A 790 -7.51 -4.77 -24.37
CA LEU A 790 -7.90 -5.02 -25.76
C LEU A 790 -9.15 -5.88 -25.77
N GLY A 791 -10.19 -5.34 -26.41
CA GLY A 791 -11.57 -5.78 -26.29
C GLY A 791 -11.81 -7.24 -26.66
N LEU A 792 -12.68 -7.89 -25.87
CA LEU A 792 -13.37 -9.09 -26.29
C LEU A 792 -14.86 -8.81 -26.43
N GLY A 793 -15.31 -8.79 -27.67
CA GLY A 793 -16.67 -9.16 -28.02
C GLY A 793 -16.82 -10.68 -27.93
N ALA A 794 -18.04 -11.07 -27.54
CA ALA A 794 -18.63 -12.41 -27.59
C ALA A 794 -18.13 -13.44 -26.56
N LEU A 795 -18.96 -13.71 -25.54
CA LEU A 795 -19.83 -14.89 -25.53
C LEU A 795 -20.73 -14.90 -24.28
N LEU A 796 -22.05 -14.83 -24.50
CA LEU A 796 -23.09 -15.20 -23.54
C LEU A 796 -23.85 -16.41 -24.10
N LEU A 797 -24.48 -17.14 -23.16
CA LEU A 797 -25.41 -18.27 -23.27
C LEU A 797 -24.76 -19.63 -22.90
N ALA A 798 -25.23 -20.39 -21.92
CA ALA A 798 -26.58 -20.44 -21.37
C ALA A 798 -26.57 -20.97 -19.92
N ALA A 799 -27.36 -20.33 -19.06
CA ALA A 799 -27.96 -20.95 -17.89
C ALA A 799 -29.47 -21.02 -18.12
N GLY A 800 -30.10 -22.13 -17.72
CA GLY A 800 -31.55 -22.13 -17.52
C GLY A 800 -32.26 -23.49 -17.57
N GLY A 801 -32.49 -24.08 -16.40
CA GLY A 801 -33.69 -24.89 -16.13
C GLY A 801 -33.44 -26.08 -15.20
N LEU A 802 -34.25 -26.43 -14.20
CA LEU A 802 -35.43 -25.85 -13.56
C LEU A 802 -35.78 -26.84 -12.40
N VAL A 803 -36.07 -26.32 -11.20
CA VAL A 803 -37.00 -26.83 -10.17
C VAL A 803 -36.73 -28.14 -9.35
N LEU A 804 -36.88 -27.91 -8.03
CA LEU A 804 -37.22 -28.79 -6.89
C LEU A 804 -37.70 -30.23 -7.15
N ALA A 805 -37.16 -31.17 -6.36
CA ALA A 805 -37.98 -32.19 -5.69
C ALA A 805 -37.35 -32.70 -4.37
N VAL A 806 -38.22 -32.85 -3.38
CA VAL A 806 -38.00 -33.17 -1.96
C VAL A 806 -37.78 -34.67 -1.71
N ARG A 807 -36.86 -35.00 -0.78
CA ARG A 807 -36.75 -36.17 0.13
C ARG A 807 -37.16 -37.58 -0.38
N ARG A 808 -36.25 -38.56 -0.23
CA ARG A 808 -36.23 -39.54 0.89
C ARG A 808 -35.12 -40.60 0.73
N ARG A 809 -34.38 -40.82 1.82
CA ARG A 809 -33.66 -42.07 2.15
C ARG A 809 -34.61 -43.28 2.00
N ALA A 810 -34.15 -44.36 1.36
CA ALA A 810 -33.76 -45.61 2.03
C ALA A 810 -33.77 -46.82 1.07
N VAL A 811 -32.91 -47.79 1.40
CA VAL A 811 -32.99 -49.24 1.14
C VAL A 811 -32.16 -49.79 -0.03
N ARG A 812 -31.03 -50.38 0.37
CA ARG A 812 -30.40 -51.65 -0.05
C ARG A 812 -30.15 -51.92 -1.54
N GLY A 813 -28.88 -52.16 -1.81
CA GLY A 813 -28.32 -52.91 -2.93
C GLY A 813 -26.82 -52.93 -2.76
#